data_AF-A0A3N9NZK6-F1
#
_entry.id   AF-A0A3N9NZK6-F1
#
_cell.length_a   1.000
_cell.length_b   1.000
_cell.length_c   1.000
_cell.angle_alpha   90.00
_cell.angle_beta   90.00
_cell.angle_gamma   90.00
#
_symmetry.space_group_name_H-M   'P 1'
#
loop_
_entity.id
_entity.type
_entity.pdbx_description
1 polymer ?
#
loop_
_entity_poly.entity_id
_entity_poly.type
_entity_poly.pdbx_seq_one_letter_code
_entity_poly.pdbx_strand_id
1 'polypeptide(L)'
;MKQIGIVCLLLLVVFGQAIAENYQKIRIYLSTSEDIQKIADLGIDFEGSYYKRDQFIDLQISRFEKDILENSGFITEVLISDLEEFYRSRLETRTGEGFGYGSMGGYYTYSEVMADLDSLIATYPNLVSQKQIIGYSVLGKPLVAVRISDNPNIQENEPEVLYTGLHHAREPMSMMVLQYFMWYLVENYGSDPQATFLVDNRQMWFIPVVNPDGYVYNEQTNPNGGGMWRLNARDNNDNGSHFQSGIDGVDLNRNYGYQWGYDNSGSSPTPGSQTYRGPGPFSEVETAFVRDFCNQHQYITALNYHTYSNLLIHPWAYNDSPTPDHQYFYTFGMDMTRFNGYVLGTPSQTVGYAVNGDANDWMYGEQTSKPKIFAYTPEVGSSSDNFWPPTNRILPLAQENLYPNIVLSYIAGSFPKIVRNSIRPYGQNRYADPGEMIKIYPEITNYGLKPTGPVGIELVSRQPSITVLQNSIQFPGMQTFDSLAAGIPWKFQVPYTTVPGTSLVFDLQIFDNGTLVNTDSLIMTVGTFDIAFADSGNTALTRWSAGGSNGSWGMTSTSSHSPVYSFTDSPVGDYANSCDFWLRSESVNLSDATSARLHYWTKWDIEAGWDFGLVEISTNNGISWTSVKGNYMKPASGSGVQTPGLFGYDGVQNEWVQESID
;
A
#
# COMPACT_ATOMS: atom_id res chain seq x y z
N MET A 1 -10.55 -38.36 -78.97
CA MET A 1 -9.77 -37.45 -78.10
C MET A 1 -10.66 -36.27 -77.73
N LYS A 2 -11.28 -36.31 -76.54
CA LYS A 2 -11.99 -35.17 -75.93
C LYS A 2 -11.27 -34.91 -74.60
N GLN A 3 -10.62 -33.76 -74.49
CA GLN A 3 -9.94 -33.33 -73.26
C GLN A 3 -10.98 -32.85 -72.25
N ILE A 4 -10.93 -33.44 -71.06
CA ILE A 4 -11.66 -33.02 -69.86
C ILE A 4 -10.74 -32.02 -69.14
N GLY A 5 -11.16 -30.76 -69.05
CA GLY A 5 -10.50 -29.76 -68.21
C GLY A 5 -11.05 -29.84 -66.79
N ILE A 6 -10.23 -30.31 -65.86
CA ILE A 6 -10.48 -30.21 -64.42
C ILE A 6 -10.00 -28.83 -63.96
N VAL A 7 -10.93 -27.98 -63.52
CA VAL A 7 -10.63 -26.72 -62.86
C VAL A 7 -10.53 -27.00 -61.36
N CYS A 8 -9.31 -27.03 -60.82
CA CYS A 8 -9.08 -27.04 -59.38
C CYS A 8 -9.27 -25.62 -58.83
N LEU A 9 -10.34 -25.42 -58.05
CA LEU A 9 -10.53 -24.22 -57.25
C LEU A 9 -9.59 -24.29 -56.03
N LEU A 10 -8.53 -23.49 -56.03
CA LEU A 10 -7.68 -23.27 -54.87
C LEU A 10 -8.40 -22.31 -53.91
N LEU A 11 -8.95 -22.86 -52.83
CA LEU A 11 -9.39 -22.11 -51.65
C LEU A 11 -8.14 -21.60 -50.91
N LEU A 12 -7.81 -20.33 -51.12
CA LEU A 12 -6.85 -19.59 -50.30
C LEU A 12 -7.54 -19.27 -48.96
N VAL A 13 -7.34 -20.14 -47.97
CA VAL A 13 -7.59 -19.80 -46.56
C VAL A 13 -6.46 -18.88 -46.13
N VAL A 14 -6.69 -17.57 -46.16
CA VAL A 14 -5.80 -16.59 -45.54
C VAL A 14 -6.07 -16.67 -44.05
N PHE A 15 -5.24 -17.40 -43.31
CA PHE A 15 -5.10 -17.16 -41.88
C PHE A 15 -4.52 -15.76 -41.72
N GLY A 16 -5.36 -14.80 -41.34
CA GLY A 16 -4.87 -13.54 -40.79
C GLY A 16 -4.13 -13.87 -39.50
N GLN A 17 -2.80 -13.93 -39.56
CA GLN A 17 -2.01 -13.82 -38.34
C GLN A 17 -2.29 -12.43 -37.78
N ALA A 18 -2.90 -12.36 -36.59
CA ALA A 18 -2.87 -11.15 -35.80
C ALA A 18 -1.40 -10.72 -35.69
N ILE A 19 -1.07 -9.53 -36.20
CA ILE A 19 0.23 -8.94 -35.93
C ILE A 19 0.22 -8.65 -34.44
N ALA A 20 0.99 -9.41 -33.66
CA ALA A 20 1.14 -9.14 -32.23
C ALA A 20 1.54 -7.68 -32.06
N GLU A 21 0.74 -6.93 -31.29
CA GLU A 21 1.04 -5.55 -30.96
C GLU A 21 2.33 -5.53 -30.15
N ASN A 22 3.40 -5.02 -30.74
CA ASN A 22 4.70 -5.05 -30.08
C ASN A 22 4.78 -3.86 -29.10
N TYR A 23 4.52 -4.14 -27.82
CA TYR A 23 4.64 -3.17 -26.74
C TYR A 23 6.11 -2.90 -26.40
N GLN A 24 6.41 -1.64 -26.08
CA GLN A 24 7.75 -1.16 -25.78
C GLN A 24 7.74 -0.31 -24.50
N LYS A 25 8.86 -0.30 -23.78
CA LYS A 25 9.12 0.73 -22.77
C LYS A 25 9.87 1.86 -23.42
N ILE A 26 9.32 3.07 -23.37
CA ILE A 26 9.95 4.27 -23.89
C ILE A 26 10.15 5.29 -22.78
N ARG A 27 11.12 6.17 -22.96
CA ARG A 27 11.29 7.41 -22.24
C ARG A 27 10.81 8.56 -23.10
N ILE A 28 10.02 9.47 -22.53
CA ILE A 28 9.60 10.71 -23.16
C ILE A 28 10.26 11.86 -22.41
N TYR A 29 11.03 12.68 -23.10
CA TYR A 29 11.69 13.85 -22.50
C TYR A 29 10.69 15.00 -22.34
N LEU A 30 10.61 15.55 -21.13
CA LEU A 30 9.68 16.61 -20.77
C LEU A 30 10.42 17.95 -20.74
N SER A 31 9.81 18.99 -21.30
CA SER A 31 10.34 20.35 -21.25
C SER A 31 9.77 21.14 -20.07
N THR A 32 8.50 20.88 -19.72
CA THR A 32 7.82 21.44 -18.55
C THR A 32 6.84 20.42 -17.96
N SER A 33 6.42 20.60 -16.71
CA SER A 33 5.34 19.82 -16.10
C SER A 33 4.00 19.85 -16.85
N GLU A 34 3.74 20.85 -17.71
CA GLU A 34 2.54 20.90 -18.54
C GLU A 34 2.52 19.83 -19.65
N ASP A 35 3.69 19.29 -20.01
CA ASP A 35 3.79 18.25 -21.05
C ASP A 35 3.08 16.95 -20.64
N ILE A 36 2.95 16.67 -19.35
CA ILE A 36 2.18 15.54 -18.83
C ILE A 36 0.71 15.68 -19.22
N GLN A 37 0.10 16.85 -18.98
CA GLN A 37 -1.30 17.06 -19.36
C GLN A 37 -1.47 16.96 -20.88
N LYS A 38 -0.53 17.48 -21.68
CA LYS A 38 -0.59 17.37 -23.14
C LYS A 38 -0.53 15.93 -23.62
N ILE A 39 0.29 15.07 -23.00
CA ILE A 39 0.35 13.65 -23.37
C ILE A 39 -0.94 12.94 -22.92
N ALA A 40 -1.50 13.24 -21.75
CA ALA A 40 -2.80 12.72 -21.33
C ALA A 40 -3.92 13.12 -22.32
N ASP A 41 -3.91 14.36 -22.82
CA ASP A 41 -4.88 14.85 -23.80
C ASP A 41 -4.78 14.13 -25.16
N LEU A 42 -3.65 13.46 -25.46
CA LEU A 42 -3.51 12.58 -26.61
C LEU A 42 -4.16 11.20 -26.40
N GLY A 43 -4.74 10.96 -25.22
CA GLY A 43 -5.34 9.68 -24.84
C GLY A 43 -4.32 8.60 -24.46
N ILE A 44 -3.08 9.01 -24.15
CA ILE A 44 -2.03 8.12 -23.65
C ILE A 44 -2.20 7.94 -22.15
N ASP A 45 -2.25 6.69 -21.71
CA ASP A 45 -2.31 6.33 -20.30
C ASP A 45 -0.92 6.43 -19.65
N PHE A 46 -0.87 6.96 -18.43
CA PHE A 46 0.34 7.01 -17.61
C PHE A 46 0.41 5.93 -16.53
N GLU A 47 -0.50 4.95 -16.56
CA GLU A 47 -0.44 3.82 -15.67
C GLU A 47 0.87 3.04 -15.82
N GLY A 48 1.51 2.73 -14.68
CA GLY A 48 2.86 2.18 -14.67
C GLY A 48 3.95 3.16 -15.12
N SER A 49 3.72 4.47 -15.09
CA SER A 49 4.78 5.40 -15.45
C SER A 49 5.88 5.49 -14.39
N TYR A 50 7.13 5.73 -14.83
CA TYR A 50 8.17 6.23 -13.93
C TYR A 50 8.51 7.67 -14.33
N TYR A 51 8.21 8.59 -13.42
CA TYR A 51 8.32 10.02 -13.69
C TYR A 51 9.50 10.63 -12.93
N LYS A 52 10.31 11.41 -13.66
CA LYS A 52 11.30 12.31 -13.06
C LYS A 52 10.93 13.74 -13.40
N ARG A 53 10.66 14.51 -12.34
CA ARG A 53 10.13 15.88 -12.44
C ARG A 53 10.94 16.76 -13.38
N ASP A 54 10.22 17.42 -14.30
CA ASP A 54 10.75 18.35 -15.30
C ASP A 54 11.93 17.76 -16.13
N GLN A 55 12.01 16.42 -16.25
CA GLN A 55 13.05 15.72 -17.02
C GLN A 55 12.45 14.72 -18.00
N PHE A 56 11.75 13.70 -17.50
CA PHE A 56 11.21 12.65 -18.35
C PHE A 56 10.08 11.85 -17.69
N ILE A 57 9.34 11.11 -18.51
CA ILE A 57 8.41 10.07 -18.09
C ILE A 57 8.69 8.78 -18.89
N ASP A 58 8.82 7.66 -18.20
CA ASP A 58 8.96 6.34 -18.83
C ASP A 58 7.59 5.66 -18.89
N LEU A 59 7.15 5.25 -20.08
CA LEU A 59 5.86 4.62 -20.32
C LEU A 59 6.01 3.28 -21.02
N GLN A 60 5.04 2.40 -20.79
CA GLN A 60 4.91 1.13 -21.49
C GLN A 60 3.72 1.19 -22.45
N ILE A 61 4.01 1.38 -23.73
CA ILE A 61 3.00 1.68 -24.74
C ILE A 61 3.20 0.84 -25.99
N SER A 62 2.17 0.78 -26.81
CA SER A 62 2.25 0.22 -28.15
C SER A 62 3.14 1.07 -29.06
N ARG A 63 3.63 0.49 -30.16
CA ARG A 63 4.29 1.27 -31.22
C ARG A 63 3.37 2.32 -31.83
N PHE A 64 2.06 2.07 -31.88
CA PHE A 64 1.08 3.02 -32.40
C PHE A 64 0.97 4.27 -31.52
N GLU A 65 0.90 4.10 -30.20
CA GLU A 65 0.92 5.20 -29.24
C GLU A 65 2.24 5.98 -29.28
N LYS A 66 3.37 5.28 -29.46
CA LYS A 66 4.67 5.94 -29.69
C LYS A 66 4.64 6.83 -30.93
N ASP A 67 4.05 6.35 -32.03
CA ASP A 67 3.92 7.15 -33.26
C ASP A 67 3.02 8.38 -33.03
N ILE A 68 1.96 8.28 -32.23
CA ILE A 68 1.12 9.44 -31.84
C ILE A 68 1.97 10.48 -31.09
N LEU A 69 2.80 10.06 -30.15
CA LEU A 69 3.67 10.94 -29.36
C LEU A 69 4.69 11.66 -30.24
N GLU A 70 5.40 10.93 -31.10
CA GLU A 70 6.42 11.51 -31.99
C GLU A 70 5.82 12.46 -33.01
N ASN A 71 4.67 12.12 -33.58
CA ASN A 71 3.92 13.00 -34.50
C ASN A 71 3.40 14.27 -33.80
N SER A 72 3.22 14.22 -32.48
CA SER A 72 2.83 15.37 -31.65
C SER A 72 4.02 16.21 -31.17
N GLY A 73 5.25 15.87 -31.59
CA GLY A 73 6.46 16.63 -31.32
C GLY A 73 7.22 16.22 -30.06
N PHE A 74 6.82 15.14 -29.38
CA PHE A 74 7.55 14.62 -28.22
C PHE A 74 8.81 13.85 -28.65
N ILE A 75 9.90 14.05 -27.91
CA ILE A 75 11.16 13.32 -28.12
C ILE A 75 11.12 12.04 -27.30
N THR A 76 11.27 10.89 -27.97
CA THR A 76 11.24 9.57 -27.32
C THR A 76 12.54 8.79 -27.46
N GLU A 77 12.83 7.94 -26.49
CA GLU A 77 13.93 6.97 -26.48
C GLU A 77 13.38 5.59 -26.12
N VAL A 78 13.74 4.54 -26.87
CA VAL A 78 13.30 3.17 -26.57
C VAL A 78 14.23 2.56 -25.52
N LEU A 79 13.69 2.26 -24.34
CA LEU A 79 14.42 1.62 -23.25
C LEU A 79 14.34 0.09 -23.33
N ILE A 80 13.17 -0.45 -23.69
CA ILE A 80 12.92 -1.88 -23.89
C ILE A 80 12.15 -2.03 -25.19
N SER A 81 12.75 -2.67 -26.19
CA SER A 81 12.17 -2.76 -27.53
C SER A 81 11.09 -3.82 -27.68
N ASP A 82 11.01 -4.79 -26.76
CA ASP A 82 10.05 -5.89 -26.74
C ASP A 82 9.72 -6.24 -25.29
N LEU A 83 8.56 -5.78 -24.81
CA LEU A 83 8.15 -5.98 -23.42
C LEU A 83 7.76 -7.42 -23.11
N GLU A 84 7.15 -8.13 -24.06
CA GLU A 84 6.73 -9.52 -23.85
C GLU A 84 7.94 -10.44 -23.68
N GLU A 85 8.99 -10.25 -24.48
CA GLU A 85 10.25 -10.99 -24.29
C GLU A 85 10.95 -10.59 -22.98
N PHE A 86 10.97 -9.30 -22.66
CA PHE A 86 11.53 -8.84 -21.38
C PHE A 86 10.85 -9.53 -20.20
N TYR A 87 9.51 -9.60 -20.18
CA TYR A 87 8.77 -10.29 -19.14
C TYR A 87 9.01 -11.79 -19.14
N ARG A 88 8.92 -12.45 -20.30
CA ARG A 88 9.17 -13.88 -20.41
C ARG A 88 10.57 -14.26 -19.89
N SER A 89 11.58 -13.43 -20.13
CA SER A 89 12.97 -13.71 -19.72
C SER A 89 13.21 -13.76 -18.21
N ARG A 90 12.30 -13.23 -17.39
CA ARG A 90 12.42 -13.12 -15.93
C ARG A 90 11.32 -13.86 -15.16
N LEU A 91 10.49 -14.60 -15.88
CA LEU A 91 9.43 -15.44 -15.34
C LEU A 91 9.85 -16.90 -15.42
N GLU A 92 9.66 -17.61 -14.33
CA GLU A 92 9.97 -19.03 -14.17
C GLU A 92 8.70 -19.76 -13.77
N THR A 93 8.36 -20.84 -14.48
CA THR A 93 7.28 -21.72 -14.06
C THR A 93 7.65 -22.38 -12.72
N ARG A 94 6.87 -22.07 -11.69
CA ARG A 94 6.95 -22.68 -10.36
C ARG A 94 5.54 -23.09 -9.96
N THR A 95 5.38 -24.25 -9.32
CA THR A 95 4.10 -24.70 -8.78
C THR A 95 4.26 -25.11 -7.32
N GLY A 96 3.21 -24.94 -6.52
CA GLY A 96 3.21 -25.29 -5.10
C GLY A 96 1.78 -25.36 -4.54
N GLU A 97 1.60 -26.07 -3.42
CA GLU A 97 0.33 -26.12 -2.68
C GLU A 97 0.17 -24.89 -1.76
N GLY A 98 -1.07 -24.62 -1.31
CA GLY A 98 -1.39 -23.39 -0.58
C GLY A 98 -1.33 -22.16 -1.49
N PHE A 99 -0.93 -21.00 -0.95
CA PHE A 99 -0.70 -19.80 -1.77
C PHE A 99 0.23 -20.06 -2.98
N GLY A 100 1.27 -20.88 -2.81
CA GLY A 100 2.05 -21.44 -3.91
C GLY A 100 2.49 -20.48 -5.04
N TYR A 101 2.68 -21.05 -6.22
CA TYR A 101 2.97 -20.36 -7.49
C TYR A 101 2.16 -21.06 -8.60
N GLY A 102 1.83 -20.34 -9.67
CA GLY A 102 1.07 -20.89 -10.79
C GLY A 102 1.91 -21.21 -12.02
N SER A 103 1.31 -21.94 -12.95
CA SER A 103 2.03 -22.45 -14.12
C SER A 103 2.42 -21.37 -15.14
N MET A 104 1.75 -20.20 -15.13
CA MET A 104 2.02 -19.07 -16.01
C MET A 104 3.15 -18.16 -15.48
N GLY A 105 4.38 -18.68 -15.48
CA GLY A 105 5.55 -17.91 -15.06
C GLY A 105 5.59 -17.60 -13.55
N GLY A 106 4.87 -18.40 -12.76
CA GLY A 106 4.68 -18.20 -11.33
C GLY A 106 3.34 -17.57 -10.95
N TYR A 107 2.61 -17.01 -11.92
CA TYR A 107 1.24 -16.52 -11.73
C TYR A 107 0.22 -17.62 -12.03
N TYR A 108 -0.93 -17.55 -11.35
CA TYR A 108 -2.03 -18.49 -11.58
C TYR A 108 -2.73 -18.18 -12.89
N THR A 109 -2.92 -19.17 -13.75
CA THR A 109 -3.95 -19.10 -14.79
C THR A 109 -5.34 -18.95 -14.17
N TYR A 110 -6.33 -18.48 -14.93
CA TYR A 110 -7.73 -18.41 -14.52
C TYR A 110 -8.21 -19.76 -13.97
N SER A 111 -7.82 -20.85 -14.62
CA SER A 111 -8.17 -22.20 -14.15
C SER A 111 -7.53 -22.57 -12.82
N GLU A 112 -6.30 -22.12 -12.57
CA GLU A 112 -5.61 -22.31 -11.29
C GLU A 112 -6.20 -21.44 -10.19
N VAL A 113 -6.63 -20.20 -10.47
CA VAL A 113 -7.40 -19.38 -9.53
C VAL A 113 -8.67 -20.11 -9.10
N MET A 114 -9.44 -20.64 -10.06
CA MET A 114 -10.67 -21.36 -9.75
C MET A 114 -10.41 -22.65 -8.95
N ALA A 115 -9.33 -23.36 -9.24
CA ALA A 115 -8.92 -24.56 -8.52
C ALA A 115 -8.40 -24.25 -7.11
N ASP A 116 -7.74 -23.11 -6.92
CA ASP A 116 -7.27 -22.68 -5.60
C ASP A 116 -8.44 -22.25 -4.71
N LEU A 117 -9.43 -21.55 -5.27
CA LEU A 117 -10.69 -21.29 -4.56
C LEU A 117 -11.40 -22.59 -4.15
N ASP A 118 -11.44 -23.60 -5.03
CA ASP A 118 -11.98 -24.92 -4.68
C ASP A 118 -11.18 -25.61 -3.57
N SER A 119 -9.86 -25.40 -3.55
CA SER A 119 -8.96 -25.94 -2.52
C SER A 119 -9.16 -25.26 -1.16
N LEU A 120 -9.31 -23.93 -1.13
CA LEU A 120 -9.66 -23.17 0.06
C LEU A 120 -10.99 -23.65 0.65
N ILE A 121 -12.01 -23.82 -0.20
CA ILE A 121 -13.35 -24.29 0.22
C ILE A 121 -13.30 -25.72 0.76
N ALA A 122 -12.57 -26.61 0.09
CA ALA A 122 -12.46 -28.01 0.52
C ALA A 122 -11.68 -28.15 1.84
N THR A 123 -10.65 -27.32 2.05
CA THR A 123 -9.76 -27.38 3.22
C THR A 123 -10.35 -26.64 4.43
N TYR A 124 -11.03 -25.51 4.20
CA TYR A 124 -11.59 -24.64 5.24
C TYR A 124 -13.08 -24.35 5.01
N PRO A 125 -13.96 -25.38 4.90
CA PRO A 125 -15.36 -25.20 4.54
C PRO A 125 -16.19 -24.43 5.58
N ASN A 126 -15.67 -24.32 6.81
CA ASN A 126 -16.29 -23.54 7.88
C ASN A 126 -15.84 -22.08 7.89
N LEU A 127 -14.82 -21.71 7.10
CA LEU A 127 -14.30 -20.34 7.05
C LEU A 127 -14.44 -19.68 5.67
N VAL A 128 -14.64 -20.49 4.61
CA VAL A 128 -14.75 -20.02 3.21
C VAL A 128 -16.10 -20.44 2.62
N SER A 129 -16.77 -19.49 1.98
CA SER A 129 -18.08 -19.74 1.36
C SER A 129 -17.94 -20.58 0.11
N GLN A 130 -19.03 -21.20 -0.34
CA GLN A 130 -19.08 -21.69 -1.72
C GLN A 130 -18.82 -20.56 -2.72
N LYS A 131 -18.27 -20.90 -3.90
CA LYS A 131 -18.11 -19.95 -5.02
C LYS A 131 -19.47 -19.38 -5.42
N GLN A 132 -19.60 -18.06 -5.38
CA GLN A 132 -20.75 -17.35 -5.91
C GLN A 132 -20.42 -16.85 -7.31
N ILE A 133 -21.13 -17.34 -8.32
CA ILE A 133 -21.06 -16.76 -9.65
C ILE A 133 -21.87 -15.46 -9.62
N ILE A 134 -21.20 -14.32 -9.69
CA ILE A 134 -21.84 -13.00 -9.69
C ILE A 134 -22.26 -12.57 -11.11
N GLY A 135 -21.73 -13.23 -12.13
CA GLY A 135 -22.06 -13.00 -13.53
C GLY A 135 -21.16 -13.77 -14.48
N TYR A 136 -21.31 -13.50 -15.78
CA TYR A 136 -20.50 -14.08 -16.85
C TYR A 136 -19.96 -12.97 -17.75
N SER A 137 -18.67 -13.03 -18.07
CA SER A 137 -18.01 -12.08 -18.97
C SER A 137 -18.59 -12.12 -20.40
N VAL A 138 -18.13 -11.22 -21.27
CA VAL A 138 -18.54 -11.14 -22.68
C VAL A 138 -18.47 -12.49 -23.40
N LEU A 139 -17.43 -13.28 -23.16
CA LEU A 139 -17.20 -14.61 -23.75
C LEU A 139 -17.70 -15.76 -22.86
N GLY A 140 -18.48 -15.47 -21.82
CA GLY A 140 -19.18 -16.45 -21.01
C GLY A 140 -18.34 -17.10 -19.91
N LYS A 141 -17.24 -16.49 -19.47
CA LYS A 141 -16.47 -16.98 -18.32
C LYS A 141 -17.09 -16.52 -17.01
N PRO A 142 -17.25 -17.40 -16.01
CA PRO A 142 -17.77 -17.01 -14.71
C PRO A 142 -16.90 -15.93 -14.04
N LEU A 143 -17.53 -14.85 -13.60
CA LEU A 143 -16.99 -13.96 -12.57
C LEU A 143 -17.41 -14.53 -11.22
N VAL A 144 -16.44 -14.78 -10.35
CA VAL A 144 -16.63 -15.50 -9.09
C VAL A 144 -16.26 -14.64 -7.90
N ALA A 145 -17.12 -14.65 -6.89
CA ALA A 145 -16.84 -14.14 -5.56
C ALA A 145 -16.78 -15.27 -4.53
N VAL A 146 -15.96 -15.11 -3.50
CA VAL A 146 -15.98 -15.92 -2.27
C VAL A 146 -15.96 -15.02 -1.06
N ARG A 147 -16.50 -15.50 0.06
CA ARG A 147 -16.48 -14.83 1.36
C ARG A 147 -15.65 -15.63 2.36
N ILE A 148 -14.86 -14.93 3.16
CA ILE A 148 -14.20 -15.46 4.36
C ILE A 148 -14.84 -14.82 5.61
N SER A 149 -15.30 -15.67 6.53
CA SER A 149 -15.93 -15.36 7.83
C SER A 149 -16.06 -16.66 8.63
N ASP A 150 -16.26 -16.62 9.94
CA ASP A 150 -16.52 -17.78 10.80
C ASP A 150 -17.87 -18.47 10.51
N ASN A 151 -18.83 -17.77 9.90
CA ASN A 151 -20.08 -18.33 9.38
C ASN A 151 -20.26 -18.01 7.89
N PRO A 152 -19.40 -18.55 7.02
CA PRO A 152 -19.21 -18.06 5.65
C PRO A 152 -20.38 -18.36 4.72
N ASN A 153 -21.40 -19.10 5.17
CA ASN A 153 -22.63 -19.38 4.41
C ASN A 153 -23.88 -18.67 4.97
N ILE A 154 -23.75 -17.84 6.01
CA ILE A 154 -24.84 -17.08 6.64
C ILE A 154 -24.54 -15.59 6.50
N GLN A 155 -25.54 -14.77 6.15
CA GLN A 155 -25.40 -13.32 6.22
C GLN A 155 -25.59 -12.87 7.66
N GLU A 156 -24.52 -12.39 8.28
CA GLU A 156 -24.55 -11.84 9.63
C GLU A 156 -24.52 -10.30 9.62
N ASN A 157 -24.79 -9.70 10.77
CA ASN A 157 -24.71 -8.25 10.95
C ASN A 157 -23.27 -7.82 11.26
N GLU A 158 -22.35 -8.20 10.38
CA GLU A 158 -20.94 -7.87 10.48
C GLU A 158 -20.54 -6.89 9.38
N PRO A 159 -19.54 -6.02 9.63
CA PRO A 159 -19.01 -5.15 8.59
C PRO A 159 -18.47 -5.95 7.41
N GLU A 160 -18.92 -5.58 6.21
CA GLU A 160 -18.47 -6.20 4.97
C GLU A 160 -17.31 -5.40 4.36
N VAL A 161 -16.36 -6.15 3.80
CA VAL A 161 -15.13 -5.64 3.17
C VAL A 161 -15.01 -6.25 1.78
N LEU A 162 -14.65 -5.45 0.77
CA LEU A 162 -14.49 -5.95 -0.60
C LEU A 162 -13.05 -5.85 -1.09
N TYR A 163 -12.54 -6.94 -1.66
CA TYR A 163 -11.25 -6.98 -2.35
C TYR A 163 -11.47 -7.42 -3.79
N THR A 164 -10.95 -6.65 -4.75
CA THR A 164 -11.03 -6.99 -6.17
C THR A 164 -9.65 -6.95 -6.81
N GLY A 165 -9.45 -7.76 -7.84
CA GLY A 165 -8.21 -7.79 -8.64
C GLY A 165 -8.51 -8.07 -10.11
N LEU A 166 -7.49 -7.85 -10.95
CA LEU A 166 -7.56 -8.04 -12.40
C LEU A 166 -8.74 -7.30 -13.06
N HIS A 167 -8.96 -6.03 -12.71
CA HIS A 167 -9.74 -5.13 -13.57
C HIS A 167 -9.05 -4.97 -14.93
N HIS A 168 -7.72 -4.84 -14.92
CA HIS A 168 -6.89 -4.90 -16.11
C HIS A 168 -6.23 -6.27 -16.24
N ALA A 169 -6.32 -6.86 -17.42
CA ALA A 169 -5.89 -8.24 -17.67
C ALA A 169 -4.36 -8.47 -17.61
N ARG A 170 -3.54 -7.42 -17.71
CA ARG A 170 -2.07 -7.52 -17.71
C ARG A 170 -1.44 -7.43 -16.32
N GLU A 171 -2.25 -7.41 -15.26
CA GLU A 171 -1.83 -7.06 -13.89
C GLU A 171 -2.03 -8.22 -12.89
N PRO A 172 -1.47 -9.41 -13.14
CA PRO A 172 -1.76 -10.60 -12.35
C PRO A 172 -1.28 -10.53 -10.90
N MET A 173 -0.34 -9.63 -10.58
CA MET A 173 0.09 -9.43 -9.20
C MET A 173 -1.07 -8.94 -8.31
N SER A 174 -2.02 -8.17 -8.86
CA SER A 174 -3.26 -7.79 -8.16
C SER A 174 -4.00 -9.02 -7.61
N MET A 175 -4.25 -10.03 -8.46
CA MET A 175 -4.90 -11.28 -8.09
C MET A 175 -4.06 -12.11 -7.10
N MET A 176 -2.74 -12.16 -7.27
CA MET A 176 -1.87 -12.91 -6.35
C MET A 176 -1.91 -12.35 -4.93
N VAL A 177 -2.02 -11.02 -4.75
CA VAL A 177 -2.17 -10.42 -3.41
C VAL A 177 -3.44 -10.90 -2.72
N LEU A 178 -4.56 -10.96 -3.45
CA LEU A 178 -5.84 -11.45 -2.93
C LEU A 178 -5.74 -12.91 -2.51
N GLN A 179 -5.14 -13.75 -3.35
CA GLN A 179 -4.96 -15.16 -3.06
C GLN A 179 -4.10 -15.40 -1.81
N TYR A 180 -3.01 -14.64 -1.67
CA TYR A 180 -2.17 -14.67 -0.48
C TYR A 180 -2.93 -14.29 0.78
N PHE A 181 -3.74 -13.23 0.73
CA PHE A 181 -4.48 -12.77 1.90
C PHE A 181 -5.55 -13.78 2.33
N MET A 182 -6.24 -14.41 1.38
CA MET A 182 -7.18 -15.50 1.68
C MET A 182 -6.50 -16.67 2.39
N TRP A 183 -5.34 -17.13 1.90
CA TRP A 183 -4.55 -18.18 2.55
C TRP A 183 -4.06 -17.76 3.94
N TYR A 184 -3.54 -16.54 4.09
CA TYR A 184 -3.12 -16.02 5.39
C TYR A 184 -4.25 -16.07 6.42
N LEU A 185 -5.46 -15.62 6.06
CA LEU A 185 -6.60 -15.61 6.98
C LEU A 185 -6.96 -17.02 7.47
N VAL A 186 -7.06 -17.99 6.56
CA VAL A 186 -7.51 -19.35 6.91
C VAL A 186 -6.43 -20.18 7.60
N GLU A 187 -5.15 -20.02 7.24
CA GLU A 187 -4.04 -20.75 7.85
C GLU A 187 -3.71 -20.24 9.26
N ASN A 188 -3.99 -18.96 9.53
CA ASN A 188 -3.67 -18.33 10.81
C ASN A 188 -4.90 -18.21 11.74
N TYR A 189 -6.09 -18.59 11.27
CA TYR A 189 -7.29 -18.63 12.11
C TYR A 189 -7.09 -19.55 13.34
N GLY A 190 -7.43 -19.04 14.52
CA GLY A 190 -7.27 -19.73 15.81
C GLY A 190 -5.86 -19.72 16.40
N SER A 191 -4.84 -19.26 15.66
CA SER A 191 -3.45 -19.16 16.15
C SER A 191 -2.93 -17.73 16.19
N ASP A 192 -3.24 -16.93 15.17
CA ASP A 192 -2.99 -15.49 15.16
C ASP A 192 -4.24 -14.73 15.64
N PRO A 193 -4.17 -13.94 16.73
CA PRO A 193 -5.32 -13.23 17.26
C PRO A 193 -5.93 -12.23 16.28
N GLN A 194 -5.13 -11.67 15.37
CA GLN A 194 -5.57 -10.68 14.41
C GLN A 194 -6.35 -11.32 13.26
N ALA A 195 -5.82 -12.38 12.64
CA ALA A 195 -6.56 -13.18 11.65
C ALA A 195 -7.85 -13.75 12.27
N THR A 196 -7.78 -14.25 13.51
CA THR A 196 -8.94 -14.79 14.23
C THR A 196 -10.02 -13.72 14.43
N PHE A 197 -9.66 -12.55 14.95
CA PHE A 197 -10.62 -11.45 15.14
C PHE A 197 -11.27 -11.03 13.81
N LEU A 198 -10.49 -10.91 12.73
CA LEU A 198 -11.03 -10.49 11.44
C LEU A 198 -12.02 -11.53 10.89
N VAL A 199 -11.71 -12.81 10.95
CA VAL A 199 -12.61 -13.88 10.47
C VAL A 199 -13.87 -13.98 11.34
N ASP A 200 -13.75 -13.82 12.66
CA ASP A 200 -14.87 -13.90 13.62
C ASP A 200 -15.78 -12.64 13.64
N ASN A 201 -15.38 -11.54 12.99
CA ASN A 201 -16.08 -10.25 13.13
C ASN A 201 -16.19 -9.45 11.83
N ARG A 202 -15.81 -10.01 10.68
CA ARG A 202 -15.88 -9.38 9.36
C ARG A 202 -16.35 -10.38 8.33
N GLN A 203 -17.10 -9.86 7.37
CA GLN A 203 -17.40 -10.58 6.14
C GLN A 203 -16.54 -10.04 5.00
N MET A 204 -15.42 -10.71 4.75
CA MET A 204 -14.45 -10.30 3.74
C MET A 204 -14.77 -11.00 2.42
N TRP A 205 -15.13 -10.23 1.41
CA TRP A 205 -15.49 -10.70 0.07
C TRP A 205 -14.35 -10.46 -0.92
N PHE A 206 -14.11 -11.44 -1.77
CA PHE A 206 -13.02 -11.44 -2.74
C PHE A 206 -13.56 -11.72 -4.14
N ILE A 207 -13.22 -10.86 -5.10
CA ILE A 207 -13.40 -11.08 -6.54
C ILE A 207 -12.00 -11.08 -7.18
N PRO A 208 -11.32 -12.25 -7.26
CA PRO A 208 -9.92 -12.29 -7.70
C PRO A 208 -9.72 -11.94 -9.17
N VAL A 209 -10.74 -12.13 -10.01
CA VAL A 209 -10.68 -11.89 -11.46
C VAL A 209 -11.92 -11.16 -11.93
N VAL A 210 -11.83 -9.83 -12.05
CA VAL A 210 -12.91 -9.00 -12.62
C VAL A 210 -12.97 -9.11 -14.15
N ASN A 211 -11.82 -9.25 -14.82
CA ASN A 211 -11.70 -9.37 -16.27
C ASN A 211 -11.21 -10.76 -16.71
N PRO A 212 -12.05 -11.81 -16.63
CA PRO A 212 -11.59 -13.16 -16.93
C PRO A 212 -11.30 -13.39 -18.42
N ASP A 213 -11.99 -12.69 -19.33
CA ASP A 213 -11.76 -12.88 -20.76
C ASP A 213 -10.42 -12.30 -21.21
N GLY A 214 -10.13 -11.05 -20.80
CA GLY A 214 -8.84 -10.43 -21.10
C GLY A 214 -7.68 -11.21 -20.47
N TYR A 215 -7.86 -11.72 -19.24
CA TYR A 215 -6.80 -12.49 -18.58
C TYR A 215 -6.51 -13.80 -19.30
N VAL A 216 -7.55 -14.55 -19.70
CA VAL A 216 -7.38 -15.77 -20.46
C VAL A 216 -6.82 -15.50 -21.86
N TYR A 217 -7.09 -14.34 -22.46
CA TYR A 217 -6.44 -13.97 -23.71
C TYR A 217 -4.91 -13.85 -23.53
N ASN A 218 -4.45 -13.18 -22.47
CA ASN A 218 -3.03 -13.13 -22.13
C ASN A 218 -2.43 -14.52 -21.87
N GLU A 219 -3.16 -15.44 -21.23
CA GLU A 219 -2.72 -16.84 -21.06
C GLU A 219 -2.54 -17.55 -22.40
N GLN A 220 -3.44 -17.31 -23.36
CA GLN A 220 -3.39 -17.98 -24.67
C GLN A 220 -2.26 -17.45 -25.54
N THR A 221 -2.02 -16.14 -25.53
CA THR A 221 -0.95 -15.52 -26.33
C THR A 221 0.42 -15.66 -25.68
N ASN A 222 0.48 -15.66 -24.34
CA ASN A 222 1.71 -15.67 -23.56
C ASN A 222 1.61 -16.70 -22.41
N PRO A 223 1.62 -18.02 -22.72
CA PRO A 223 1.34 -19.08 -21.73
C PRO A 223 2.38 -19.21 -20.61
N ASN A 224 3.54 -18.56 -20.73
CA ASN A 224 4.56 -18.47 -19.68
C ASN A 224 4.55 -17.11 -18.96
N GLY A 225 3.51 -16.31 -19.16
CA GLY A 225 3.33 -14.96 -18.64
C GLY A 225 3.91 -13.86 -19.53
N GLY A 226 3.62 -12.61 -19.16
CA GLY A 226 4.08 -11.41 -19.87
C GLY A 226 3.09 -10.83 -20.88
N GLY A 227 1.86 -11.32 -20.94
CA GLY A 227 0.83 -10.80 -21.85
C GLY A 227 0.41 -9.36 -21.51
N MET A 228 0.27 -8.53 -22.55
CA MET A 228 0.09 -7.07 -22.40
C MET A 228 -1.33 -6.58 -22.64
N TRP A 229 -2.28 -7.47 -22.92
CA TRP A 229 -3.68 -7.08 -23.09
C TRP A 229 -4.25 -6.55 -21.77
N ARG A 230 -4.86 -5.36 -21.82
CA ARG A 230 -5.41 -4.66 -20.65
C ARG A 230 -6.93 -4.80 -20.55
N LEU A 231 -7.62 -4.59 -21.67
CA LEU A 231 -9.06 -4.32 -21.75
C LEU A 231 -9.92 -5.58 -21.57
N ASN A 232 -11.24 -5.45 -21.52
CA ASN A 232 -12.14 -6.61 -21.63
C ASN A 232 -12.25 -7.10 -23.09
N ALA A 233 -13.18 -8.04 -23.36
CA ALA A 233 -13.35 -8.69 -24.66
C ALA A 233 -14.50 -8.11 -25.51
N ARG A 234 -14.86 -6.84 -25.32
CA ARG A 234 -15.91 -6.21 -26.12
C ARG A 234 -15.51 -6.14 -27.60
N ASP A 235 -16.32 -6.73 -28.48
CA ASP A 235 -16.21 -6.50 -29.92
C ASP A 235 -16.80 -5.11 -30.25
N ASN A 236 -15.94 -4.17 -30.61
CA ASN A 236 -16.36 -2.77 -30.82
C ASN A 236 -16.81 -2.50 -32.27
N ASN A 237 -16.56 -3.43 -33.19
CA ASN A 237 -16.89 -3.27 -34.61
C ASN A 237 -17.86 -4.34 -35.15
N ASP A 238 -18.37 -5.20 -34.27
CA ASP A 238 -19.30 -6.29 -34.53
C ASP A 238 -18.80 -7.27 -35.63
N ASN A 239 -17.48 -7.45 -35.73
CA ASN A 239 -16.89 -8.32 -36.77
C ASN A 239 -16.73 -9.80 -36.33
N GLY A 240 -17.02 -10.11 -35.07
CA GLY A 240 -16.91 -11.43 -34.46
C GLY A 240 -15.52 -11.76 -33.88
N SER A 241 -14.58 -10.81 -33.89
CA SER A 241 -13.31 -10.85 -33.17
C SER A 241 -13.42 -9.98 -31.91
N HIS A 242 -12.74 -10.39 -30.84
CA HIS A 242 -12.89 -9.77 -29.52
C HIS A 242 -11.59 -9.16 -28.96
N PHE A 243 -10.48 -9.32 -29.69
CA PHE A 243 -9.13 -8.90 -29.26
C PHE A 243 -8.35 -8.26 -30.42
N GLN A 244 -9.04 -7.57 -31.32
CA GLN A 244 -8.39 -6.79 -32.35
C GLN A 244 -7.76 -5.54 -31.72
N SER A 245 -6.43 -5.56 -31.60
CA SER A 245 -5.62 -4.41 -31.18
C SER A 245 -6.02 -3.12 -31.91
N GLY A 246 -6.11 -2.03 -31.14
CA GLY A 246 -6.52 -0.71 -31.63
C GLY A 246 -8.00 -0.61 -32.03
N ILE A 247 -8.84 -1.61 -31.74
CA ILE A 247 -10.28 -1.54 -31.98
C ILE A 247 -11.09 -2.06 -30.80
N ASP A 248 -10.83 -3.29 -30.36
CA ASP A 248 -11.69 -4.02 -29.41
C ASP A 248 -11.34 -3.74 -27.95
N GLY A 249 -12.29 -4.05 -27.07
CA GLY A 249 -12.19 -3.93 -25.62
C GLY A 249 -12.62 -2.56 -25.09
N VAL A 250 -12.94 -2.55 -23.80
CA VAL A 250 -13.24 -1.38 -22.98
C VAL A 250 -12.39 -1.46 -21.72
N ASP A 251 -11.90 -0.31 -21.26
CA ASP A 251 -11.23 -0.19 -19.97
C ASP A 251 -12.29 -0.26 -18.86
N LEU A 252 -12.29 -1.37 -18.11
CA LEU A 252 -13.24 -1.60 -17.03
C LEU A 252 -13.14 -0.55 -15.92
N ASN A 253 -11.94 -0.01 -15.66
CA ASN A 253 -11.75 1.03 -14.65
C ASN A 253 -11.90 2.45 -15.21
N ARG A 254 -12.56 2.60 -16.37
CA ARG A 254 -13.14 3.85 -16.89
C ARG A 254 -14.65 3.73 -17.14
N ASN A 255 -15.25 2.58 -16.82
CA ASN A 255 -16.63 2.25 -17.16
C ASN A 255 -17.62 2.37 -15.99
N TYR A 256 -17.19 2.76 -14.79
CA TYR A 256 -18.07 2.96 -13.65
C TYR A 256 -18.87 4.26 -13.76
N GLY A 257 -20.05 4.30 -13.13
CA GLY A 257 -21.06 5.32 -13.42
C GLY A 257 -20.93 6.67 -12.71
N TYR A 258 -19.99 6.84 -11.78
CA TYR A 258 -19.83 8.12 -11.10
C TYR A 258 -18.87 9.02 -11.88
N GLN A 259 -19.34 10.19 -12.30
CA GLN A 259 -18.59 11.11 -13.15
C GLN A 259 -18.06 10.44 -14.44
N TRP A 260 -18.79 9.44 -14.94
CA TRP A 260 -18.44 8.75 -16.17
C TRP A 260 -18.41 9.73 -17.34
N GLY A 261 -17.28 9.80 -18.03
CA GLY A 261 -17.10 10.70 -19.16
C GLY A 261 -17.29 12.17 -18.81
N TYR A 262 -16.90 12.55 -17.58
CA TYR A 262 -16.89 13.93 -17.10
C TYR A 262 -16.22 14.90 -18.09
N ASP A 263 -15.09 14.48 -18.64
CA ASP A 263 -14.38 15.12 -19.74
C ASP A 263 -13.68 14.06 -20.62
N ASN A 264 -12.69 14.47 -21.42
CA ASN A 264 -11.85 13.56 -22.22
C ASN A 264 -10.43 13.42 -21.69
N SER A 265 -10.18 13.84 -20.45
CA SER A 265 -8.90 13.66 -19.76
C SER A 265 -8.95 12.39 -18.92
N GLY A 266 -7.93 11.55 -19.03
CA GLY A 266 -7.80 10.32 -18.27
C GLY A 266 -8.82 9.22 -18.60
N SER A 267 -9.74 9.44 -19.54
CA SER A 267 -10.56 8.42 -20.19
C SER A 267 -10.86 8.85 -21.64
N SER A 268 -11.06 7.92 -22.56
CA SER A 268 -11.29 8.22 -23.99
C SER A 268 -12.70 7.83 -24.44
N PRO A 269 -13.37 8.63 -25.29
CA PRO A 269 -14.64 8.24 -25.92
C PRO A 269 -14.43 7.43 -27.20
N THR A 270 -13.18 7.22 -27.62
CA THR A 270 -12.83 6.64 -28.92
C THR A 270 -12.49 5.15 -28.77
N PRO A 271 -13.22 4.23 -29.43
CA PRO A 271 -12.85 2.82 -29.52
C PRO A 271 -11.41 2.65 -30.03
N GLY A 272 -10.69 1.67 -29.48
CA GLY A 272 -9.29 1.43 -29.79
C GLY A 272 -8.27 2.15 -28.91
N SER A 273 -8.71 3.10 -28.07
CA SER A 273 -7.86 3.66 -27.01
C SER A 273 -7.73 2.68 -25.84
N GLN A 274 -6.54 2.64 -25.22
CA GLN A 274 -6.29 1.85 -24.00
C GLN A 274 -7.08 2.34 -22.77
N THR A 275 -7.68 3.53 -22.85
CA THR A 275 -8.56 4.10 -21.81
C THR A 275 -9.99 4.31 -22.33
N TYR A 276 -10.40 3.57 -23.37
CA TYR A 276 -11.74 3.67 -23.93
C TYR A 276 -12.79 3.35 -22.85
N ARG A 277 -13.63 4.33 -22.53
CA ARG A 277 -14.60 4.27 -21.41
C ARG A 277 -15.88 3.49 -21.71
N GLY A 278 -16.02 2.95 -22.92
CA GLY A 278 -17.22 2.28 -23.41
C GLY A 278 -18.30 3.25 -23.97
N PRO A 279 -19.42 2.72 -24.48
CA PRO A 279 -20.51 3.52 -25.03
C PRO A 279 -21.43 4.17 -23.96
N GLY A 280 -21.29 3.77 -22.70
CA GLY A 280 -22.09 4.27 -21.58
C GLY A 280 -21.52 3.82 -20.23
N PRO A 281 -21.95 4.41 -19.10
CA PRO A 281 -21.58 3.92 -17.78
C PRO A 281 -22.16 2.51 -17.58
N PHE A 282 -21.37 1.59 -17.04
CA PHE A 282 -21.71 0.18 -16.86
C PHE A 282 -22.21 -0.49 -18.15
N SER A 283 -21.63 -0.10 -19.29
CA SER A 283 -21.92 -0.74 -20.58
C SER A 283 -21.29 -2.13 -20.69
N GLU A 284 -20.27 -2.40 -19.88
CA GLU A 284 -19.63 -3.70 -19.82
C GLU A 284 -20.31 -4.58 -18.78
N VAL A 285 -20.50 -5.86 -19.12
CA VAL A 285 -21.20 -6.80 -18.24
C VAL A 285 -20.41 -7.03 -16.95
N GLU A 286 -19.08 -7.05 -17.03
CA GLU A 286 -18.19 -7.23 -15.89
C GLU A 286 -18.38 -6.13 -14.83
N THR A 287 -18.35 -4.86 -15.25
CA THR A 287 -18.56 -3.73 -14.33
C THR A 287 -19.99 -3.64 -13.84
N ALA A 288 -20.98 -4.01 -14.67
CA ALA A 288 -22.38 -4.11 -14.25
C ALA A 288 -22.58 -5.17 -13.16
N PHE A 289 -21.89 -6.32 -13.22
CA PHE A 289 -21.96 -7.33 -12.17
C PHE A 289 -21.27 -6.89 -10.88
N VAL A 290 -20.11 -6.22 -10.96
CA VAL A 290 -19.47 -5.63 -9.77
C VAL A 290 -20.39 -4.57 -9.13
N ARG A 291 -21.04 -3.73 -9.95
CA ARG A 291 -22.04 -2.75 -9.50
C ARG A 291 -23.18 -3.43 -8.76
N ASP A 292 -23.78 -4.44 -9.38
CA ASP A 292 -24.94 -5.14 -8.82
C ASP A 292 -24.58 -5.86 -7.53
N PHE A 293 -23.37 -6.42 -7.46
CA PHE A 293 -22.82 -7.03 -6.26
C PHE A 293 -22.68 -5.99 -5.13
N CYS A 294 -22.04 -4.84 -5.39
CA CYS A 294 -21.97 -3.77 -4.40
C CYS A 294 -23.35 -3.25 -3.96
N ASN A 295 -24.35 -3.23 -4.84
CA ASN A 295 -25.72 -2.81 -4.51
C ASN A 295 -26.50 -3.85 -3.67
N GLN A 296 -26.09 -5.12 -3.70
CA GLN A 296 -26.69 -6.20 -2.92
C GLN A 296 -26.08 -6.34 -1.51
N HIS A 297 -24.99 -5.61 -1.26
CA HIS A 297 -24.16 -5.71 -0.07
C HIS A 297 -24.12 -4.38 0.70
N GLN A 298 -23.60 -4.42 1.92
CA GLN A 298 -23.41 -3.28 2.82
C GLN A 298 -21.92 -3.07 3.12
N TYR A 299 -21.10 -3.12 2.06
CA TYR A 299 -19.66 -2.85 2.13
C TYR A 299 -19.36 -1.52 2.82
N ILE A 300 -18.36 -1.53 3.68
CA ILE A 300 -17.86 -0.33 4.36
C ILE A 300 -16.56 0.15 3.71
N THR A 301 -15.70 -0.79 3.35
CA THR A 301 -14.39 -0.52 2.75
C THR A 301 -14.11 -1.42 1.56
N ALA A 302 -13.26 -0.96 0.65
CA ALA A 302 -12.80 -1.76 -0.48
C ALA A 302 -11.34 -1.48 -0.87
N LEU A 303 -10.65 -2.50 -1.38
CA LEU A 303 -9.40 -2.34 -2.15
C LEU A 303 -9.60 -2.91 -3.56
N ASN A 304 -9.38 -2.07 -4.56
CA ASN A 304 -9.36 -2.44 -5.97
C ASN A 304 -7.90 -2.55 -6.42
N TYR A 305 -7.34 -3.75 -6.37
CA TYR A 305 -5.92 -3.98 -6.61
C TYR A 305 -5.56 -3.86 -8.10
N HIS A 306 -4.49 -3.12 -8.36
CA HIS A 306 -3.86 -2.91 -9.66
C HIS A 306 -2.34 -3.17 -9.56
N THR A 307 -1.64 -3.09 -10.69
CA THR A 307 -0.18 -3.23 -10.77
C THR A 307 0.31 -2.34 -11.91
N TYR A 308 1.22 -1.39 -11.71
CA TYR A 308 2.20 -1.20 -10.64
C TYR A 308 2.43 0.29 -10.39
N SER A 309 3.11 0.63 -9.29
CA SER A 309 3.89 1.88 -9.06
C SER A 309 4.20 2.14 -7.57
N ASN A 310 3.92 1.20 -6.65
CA ASN A 310 3.99 1.40 -5.20
C ASN A 310 3.12 2.58 -4.74
N LEU A 311 1.85 2.59 -5.15
CA LEU A 311 0.91 3.67 -4.82
C LEU A 311 -0.28 3.13 -4.01
N LEU A 312 -0.87 4.00 -3.20
CA LEU A 312 -2.20 3.81 -2.63
C LEU A 312 -3.06 5.02 -2.98
N ILE A 313 -3.97 4.84 -3.92
CA ILE A 313 -4.74 5.92 -4.54
C ILE A 313 -6.13 5.99 -3.91
N HIS A 314 -6.61 7.19 -3.61
CA HIS A 314 -7.96 7.40 -3.07
C HIS A 314 -8.76 8.47 -3.83
N PRO A 315 -10.11 8.48 -3.72
CA PRO A 315 -10.96 9.51 -4.29
C PRO A 315 -10.65 10.95 -3.81
N TRP A 316 -11.00 11.98 -4.58
CA TRP A 316 -11.58 11.87 -5.93
C TRP A 316 -10.49 11.62 -6.97
N ALA A 317 -10.87 10.90 -8.01
CA ALA A 317 -10.06 10.68 -9.19
C ALA A 317 -10.42 11.63 -10.33
N TYR A 318 -11.72 11.94 -10.50
CA TYR A 318 -12.20 12.78 -11.60
C TYR A 318 -11.83 14.26 -11.49
N ASN A 319 -11.43 14.72 -10.30
CA ASN A 319 -10.90 16.06 -10.07
C ASN A 319 -10.05 16.13 -8.78
N ASP A 320 -9.36 17.26 -8.60
CA ASP A 320 -8.45 17.49 -7.46
C ASP A 320 -9.13 18.05 -6.20
N SER A 321 -10.45 18.12 -6.17
CA SER A 321 -11.15 18.58 -4.96
C SER A 321 -11.04 17.51 -3.87
N PRO A 322 -10.87 17.90 -2.60
CA PRO A 322 -10.92 16.93 -1.51
C PRO A 322 -12.34 16.36 -1.36
N THR A 323 -12.42 15.08 -1.00
CA THR A 323 -13.70 14.46 -0.59
C THR A 323 -14.17 15.04 0.76
N PRO A 324 -15.48 14.97 1.08
CA PRO A 324 -15.97 15.33 2.41
C PRO A 324 -15.28 14.58 3.56
N ASP A 325 -14.87 13.34 3.31
CA ASP A 325 -14.15 12.49 4.27
C ASP A 325 -12.62 12.43 4.00
N HIS A 326 -12.03 13.44 3.35
CA HIS A 326 -10.62 13.43 2.94
C HIS A 326 -9.66 13.11 4.09
N GLN A 327 -9.91 13.66 5.28
CA GLN A 327 -9.09 13.39 6.46
C GLN A 327 -9.09 11.90 6.83
N TYR A 328 -10.21 11.20 6.65
CA TYR A 328 -10.30 9.77 6.93
C TYR A 328 -9.50 8.99 5.89
N PHE A 329 -9.66 9.36 4.61
CA PHE A 329 -8.88 8.75 3.52
C PHE A 329 -7.38 8.85 3.77
N TYR A 330 -6.92 10.05 4.11
CA TYR A 330 -5.52 10.32 4.39
C TYR A 330 -5.02 9.59 5.64
N THR A 331 -5.77 9.65 6.75
CA THR A 331 -5.38 9.02 8.00
C THR A 331 -5.27 7.49 7.88
N PHE A 332 -6.25 6.82 7.26
CA PHE A 332 -6.19 5.38 7.05
C PHE A 332 -5.16 4.98 5.99
N GLY A 333 -5.04 5.77 4.93
CA GLY A 333 -4.04 5.57 3.89
C GLY A 333 -2.62 5.58 4.45
N MET A 334 -2.30 6.55 5.31
CA MET A 334 -0.99 6.66 5.94
C MET A 334 -0.68 5.49 6.88
N ASP A 335 -1.70 4.92 7.53
CA ASP A 335 -1.52 3.69 8.30
C ASP A 335 -1.24 2.53 7.33
N MET A 336 -2.10 2.30 6.34
CA MET A 336 -1.94 1.22 5.36
C MET A 336 -0.56 1.21 4.70
N THR A 337 -0.01 2.37 4.31
CA THR A 337 1.28 2.45 3.61
C THR A 337 2.51 2.49 4.51
N ARG A 338 2.31 2.41 5.84
CA ARG A 338 3.39 2.61 6.83
C ARG A 338 4.60 1.69 6.65
N PHE A 339 4.38 0.44 6.23
CA PHE A 339 5.44 -0.58 6.15
C PHE A 339 5.90 -0.90 4.73
N ASN A 340 5.05 -0.74 3.71
CA ASN A 340 5.43 -0.95 2.32
C ASN A 340 5.97 0.32 1.65
N GLY A 341 5.79 1.49 2.27
CA GLY A 341 6.31 2.77 1.76
C GLY A 341 5.57 3.29 0.53
N TYR A 342 4.36 2.79 0.24
CA TYR A 342 3.61 3.23 -0.93
C TYR A 342 3.23 4.71 -0.82
N VAL A 343 3.27 5.42 -1.95
CA VAL A 343 2.88 6.83 -2.01
C VAL A 343 1.36 6.93 -1.97
N LEU A 344 0.84 7.62 -0.95
CA LEU A 344 -0.58 7.89 -0.77
C LEU A 344 -0.99 9.19 -1.47
N GLY A 345 -2.12 9.18 -2.16
CA GLY A 345 -2.75 10.42 -2.63
C GLY A 345 -3.91 10.20 -3.60
N THR A 346 -4.39 11.29 -4.18
CA THR A 346 -5.27 11.27 -5.36
C THR A 346 -4.48 10.88 -6.61
N PRO A 347 -5.13 10.53 -7.75
CA PRO A 347 -4.43 10.30 -9.01
C PRO A 347 -3.48 11.43 -9.41
N SER A 348 -3.91 12.69 -9.32
CA SER A 348 -3.04 13.83 -9.65
C SER A 348 -1.82 13.98 -8.72
N GLN A 349 -1.93 13.57 -7.45
CA GLN A 349 -0.82 13.59 -6.50
C GLN A 349 0.13 12.39 -6.65
N THR A 350 -0.31 11.33 -7.32
CA THR A 350 0.42 10.06 -7.43
C THR A 350 0.88 9.81 -8.86
N VAL A 351 -0.04 9.43 -9.75
CA VAL A 351 0.22 9.19 -11.18
C VAL A 351 0.38 10.48 -12.00
N GLY A 352 -0.07 11.63 -11.47
CA GLY A 352 0.16 12.95 -12.05
C GLY A 352 -0.96 13.49 -12.93
N TYR A 353 -2.11 12.82 -12.99
CA TYR A 353 -3.28 13.24 -13.78
C TYR A 353 -4.58 12.69 -13.21
N ALA A 354 -5.70 13.37 -13.51
CA ALA A 354 -7.05 12.94 -13.12
C ALA A 354 -7.62 11.89 -14.09
N VAL A 355 -8.43 10.97 -13.57
CA VAL A 355 -9.15 9.94 -14.35
C VAL A 355 -10.63 9.93 -13.98
N ASN A 356 -11.51 9.51 -14.89
CA ASN A 356 -12.94 9.50 -14.62
C ASN A 356 -13.60 8.15 -14.98
N GLY A 357 -14.67 7.82 -14.27
CA GLY A 357 -15.38 6.54 -14.42
C GLY A 357 -14.66 5.36 -13.75
N ASP A 358 -13.85 5.59 -12.73
CA ASP A 358 -13.15 4.53 -11.98
C ASP A 358 -14.01 3.93 -10.84
N ALA A 359 -13.57 2.77 -10.35
CA ALA A 359 -14.27 2.03 -9.30
C ALA A 359 -14.32 2.77 -7.97
N ASN A 360 -13.26 3.47 -7.55
CA ASN A 360 -13.19 4.09 -6.22
C ASN A 360 -14.15 5.27 -6.11
N ASP A 361 -14.17 6.14 -7.12
CA ASP A 361 -15.07 7.28 -7.16
C ASP A 361 -16.53 6.82 -7.15
N TRP A 362 -16.88 5.76 -7.87
CA TRP A 362 -18.24 5.19 -7.81
C TRP A 362 -18.56 4.54 -6.48
N MET A 363 -17.62 3.77 -5.91
CA MET A 363 -17.79 3.12 -4.61
C MET A 363 -18.03 4.15 -3.49
N TYR A 364 -17.38 5.31 -3.53
CA TYR A 364 -17.55 6.38 -2.54
C TYR A 364 -18.70 7.35 -2.86
N GLY A 365 -18.82 7.77 -4.12
CA GLY A 365 -19.70 8.87 -4.53
C GLY A 365 -21.15 8.49 -4.81
N GLU A 366 -21.41 7.28 -5.32
CA GLU A 366 -22.78 6.79 -5.49
C GLU A 366 -23.34 6.30 -4.15
N GLN A 367 -24.33 7.02 -3.62
CA GLN A 367 -24.93 6.77 -2.30
C GLN A 367 -26.47 6.63 -2.33
N THR A 368 -27.08 6.65 -3.52
CA THR A 368 -28.55 6.51 -3.68
C THR A 368 -28.94 5.04 -3.67
N SER A 369 -28.16 4.21 -4.36
CA SER A 369 -28.42 2.77 -4.55
C SER A 369 -27.76 1.87 -3.50
N LYS A 370 -26.68 2.35 -2.87
CA LYS A 370 -25.87 1.63 -1.88
C LYS A 370 -25.30 2.60 -0.85
N PRO A 371 -24.85 2.16 0.34
CA PRO A 371 -24.08 3.01 1.23
C PRO A 371 -22.76 3.46 0.59
N LYS A 372 -22.17 4.54 1.12
CA LYS A 372 -20.80 4.95 0.76
C LYS A 372 -19.80 3.86 1.15
N ILE A 373 -18.84 3.58 0.27
CA ILE A 373 -17.74 2.63 0.51
C ILE A 373 -16.43 3.41 0.47
N PHE A 374 -15.60 3.29 1.51
CA PHE A 374 -14.25 3.85 1.51
C PHE A 374 -13.32 2.94 0.69
N ALA A 375 -13.14 3.29 -0.58
CA ALA A 375 -12.40 2.49 -1.55
C ALA A 375 -11.03 3.12 -1.87
N TYR A 376 -10.01 2.28 -2.03
CA TYR A 376 -8.68 2.69 -2.52
C TYR A 376 -8.22 1.77 -3.65
N THR A 377 -7.26 2.26 -4.45
CA THR A 377 -6.52 1.47 -5.43
C THR A 377 -5.06 1.33 -5.00
N PRO A 378 -4.63 0.14 -4.55
CA PRO A 378 -3.22 -0.19 -4.46
C PRO A 378 -2.63 -0.49 -5.84
N GLU A 379 -1.50 0.13 -6.17
CA GLU A 379 -0.70 -0.14 -7.36
C GLU A 379 0.54 -0.94 -6.97
N VAL A 380 0.48 -2.26 -7.07
CA VAL A 380 1.47 -3.16 -6.45
C VAL A 380 2.79 -3.18 -7.22
N GLY A 381 3.90 -3.02 -6.50
CA GLY A 381 5.24 -3.16 -7.06
C GLY A 381 5.81 -1.89 -7.71
N SER A 382 7.13 -1.85 -7.80
CA SER A 382 7.89 -0.68 -8.27
C SER A 382 8.02 -0.61 -9.80
N SER A 383 8.63 0.46 -10.30
CA SER A 383 9.01 0.60 -11.72
C SER A 383 10.02 -0.46 -12.21
N SER A 384 10.70 -1.15 -11.30
CA SER A 384 11.55 -2.31 -11.60
C SER A 384 10.75 -3.62 -11.70
N ASP A 385 9.67 -3.71 -10.93
CA ASP A 385 8.75 -4.84 -10.94
C ASP A 385 7.86 -4.80 -12.20
N ASN A 386 7.43 -3.63 -12.68
CA ASN A 386 6.59 -3.47 -13.88
C ASN A 386 5.27 -4.31 -13.83
N PHE A 387 4.56 -4.52 -14.95
CA PHE A 387 3.23 -5.21 -14.96
C PHE A 387 3.29 -6.69 -14.57
N TRP A 388 4.41 -7.35 -14.90
CA TRP A 388 4.66 -8.76 -14.59
C TRP A 388 5.91 -8.91 -13.73
N PRO A 389 5.85 -8.60 -12.42
CA PRO A 389 6.99 -8.76 -11.51
C PRO A 389 7.69 -10.11 -11.69
N PRO A 390 9.04 -10.17 -11.62
CA PRO A 390 9.76 -11.42 -11.77
C PRO A 390 9.30 -12.42 -10.70
N THR A 391 9.38 -13.72 -11.00
CA THR A 391 8.76 -14.77 -10.15
C THR A 391 9.20 -14.72 -8.68
N ASN A 392 10.46 -14.33 -8.42
CA ASN A 392 10.97 -14.19 -7.05
C ASN A 392 10.41 -12.99 -6.27
N ARG A 393 9.71 -12.06 -6.94
CA ARG A 393 9.06 -10.89 -6.32
C ARG A 393 7.59 -11.11 -6.00
N ILE A 394 6.93 -12.14 -6.53
CA ILE A 394 5.50 -12.42 -6.30
C ILE A 394 5.19 -12.55 -4.80
N LEU A 395 5.85 -13.47 -4.09
CA LEU A 395 5.60 -13.67 -2.66
C LEU A 395 5.97 -12.43 -1.81
N PRO A 396 7.15 -11.80 -1.97
CA PRO A 396 7.46 -10.54 -1.28
C PRO A 396 6.43 -9.43 -1.49
N LEU A 397 5.93 -9.25 -2.71
CA LEU A 397 4.90 -8.25 -3.05
C LEU A 397 3.54 -8.59 -2.40
N ALA A 398 3.19 -9.86 -2.32
CA ALA A 398 2.01 -10.31 -1.60
C ALA A 398 2.14 -10.06 -0.08
N GLN A 399 3.32 -10.33 0.49
CA GLN A 399 3.62 -10.13 1.90
C GLN A 399 3.61 -8.66 2.32
N GLU A 400 4.21 -7.76 1.53
CA GLU A 400 4.22 -6.32 1.87
C GLU A 400 2.81 -5.69 1.81
N ASN A 401 1.87 -6.31 1.08
CA ASN A 401 0.46 -5.88 1.01
C ASN A 401 -0.45 -6.52 2.08
N LEU A 402 0.07 -7.41 2.92
CA LEU A 402 -0.69 -8.03 4.01
C LEU A 402 -1.19 -7.00 5.03
N TYR A 403 -0.32 -6.07 5.44
CA TYR A 403 -0.68 -5.05 6.44
C TYR A 403 -1.78 -4.09 5.95
N PRO A 404 -1.73 -3.52 4.72
CA PRO A 404 -2.85 -2.78 4.14
C PRO A 404 -4.17 -3.54 4.19
N ASN A 405 -4.18 -4.82 3.78
CA ASN A 405 -5.37 -5.65 3.78
C ASN A 405 -5.98 -5.80 5.18
N ILE A 406 -5.14 -6.06 6.17
CA ILE A 406 -5.54 -6.18 7.58
C ILE A 406 -6.12 -4.86 8.10
N VAL A 407 -5.43 -3.73 7.86
CA VAL A 407 -5.89 -2.41 8.31
C VAL A 407 -7.25 -2.08 7.70
N LEU A 408 -7.42 -2.28 6.39
CA LEU A 408 -8.69 -2.06 5.70
C LEU A 408 -9.84 -2.89 6.33
N SER A 409 -9.56 -4.14 6.66
CA SER A 409 -10.54 -5.02 7.32
C SER A 409 -10.87 -4.55 8.74
N TYR A 410 -9.89 -4.13 9.53
CA TYR A 410 -10.16 -3.57 10.87
C TYR A 410 -11.05 -2.34 10.80
N ILE A 411 -10.69 -1.35 9.97
CA ILE A 411 -11.37 -0.06 9.96
C ILE A 411 -12.81 -0.16 9.43
N ALA A 412 -13.19 -1.23 8.74
CA ALA A 412 -14.58 -1.46 8.32
C ALA A 412 -15.56 -1.55 9.51
N GLY A 413 -15.08 -2.01 10.67
CA GLY A 413 -15.86 -2.10 11.90
C GLY A 413 -15.51 -0.99 12.90
N SER A 414 -15.76 -1.25 14.17
CA SER A 414 -15.18 -0.48 15.26
C SER A 414 -13.73 -0.92 15.47
N PHE A 415 -12.87 0.05 15.79
CA PHE A 415 -11.46 -0.25 16.03
C PHE A 415 -10.86 0.67 17.10
N PRO A 416 -11.23 0.48 18.37
CA PRO A 416 -10.64 1.22 19.47
C PRO A 416 -9.11 0.98 19.55
N LYS A 417 -8.33 2.07 19.51
CA LYS A 417 -6.86 2.08 19.64
C LYS A 417 -6.44 3.03 20.75
N ILE A 418 -5.40 2.64 21.50
CA ILE A 418 -4.80 3.50 22.52
C ILE A 418 -3.93 4.56 21.84
N VAL A 419 -4.06 5.81 22.28
CA VAL A 419 -3.19 6.91 21.83
C VAL A 419 -1.80 6.71 22.45
N ARG A 420 -0.80 6.33 21.64
CA ARG A 420 0.54 5.94 22.15
C ARG A 420 1.24 6.98 23.01
N ASN A 421 0.97 8.28 22.83
CA ASN A 421 1.58 9.31 23.69
C ASN A 421 0.93 9.41 25.08
N SER A 422 -0.26 8.83 25.27
CA SER A 422 -1.00 8.83 26.55
C SER A 422 -0.54 7.73 27.52
N ILE A 423 0.15 6.69 27.04
CA ILE A 423 0.64 5.57 27.87
C ILE A 423 1.93 5.89 28.62
N ARG A 424 2.13 7.16 28.98
CA ARG A 424 3.27 7.61 29.79
C ARG A 424 2.85 7.77 31.26
N PRO A 425 3.71 7.44 32.23
CA PRO A 425 3.45 7.75 33.63
C PRO A 425 3.18 9.25 33.83
N TYR A 426 2.23 9.58 34.71
CA TYR A 426 1.90 10.98 34.98
C TYR A 426 3.03 11.70 35.75
N GLY A 427 3.69 12.69 35.12
CA GLY A 427 4.76 13.51 35.69
C GLY A 427 6.06 13.48 34.85
N GLN A 428 6.73 14.63 34.72
CA GLN A 428 7.96 14.86 33.91
C GLN A 428 8.92 13.66 33.82
N ASN A 429 9.19 13.17 32.59
CA ASN A 429 10.27 12.26 32.16
C ASN A 429 10.55 10.96 32.97
N ARG A 430 9.54 10.37 33.61
CA ARG A 430 9.80 9.34 34.63
C ARG A 430 9.88 7.91 34.11
N TYR A 431 11.10 7.39 34.17
CA TYR A 431 11.39 5.99 34.38
C TYR A 431 10.73 5.47 35.66
N ALA A 432 10.51 4.16 35.75
CA ALA A 432 9.87 3.56 36.92
C ALA A 432 10.95 3.10 37.91
N ASP A 433 11.03 3.67 39.11
CA ASP A 433 12.04 3.21 40.08
C ASP A 433 11.60 1.94 40.82
N PRO A 434 12.54 1.09 41.28
CA PRO A 434 12.22 -0.01 42.17
C PRO A 434 11.46 0.49 43.40
N GLY A 435 10.26 -0.06 43.65
CA GLY A 435 9.41 0.39 44.76
C GLY A 435 8.50 1.57 44.43
N GLU A 436 8.50 2.10 43.21
CA GLU A 436 7.58 3.15 42.79
C GLU A 436 6.18 2.59 42.44
N MET A 437 5.15 3.36 42.81
CA MET A 437 3.78 3.15 42.33
C MET A 437 3.57 3.93 41.05
N ILE A 438 3.36 3.22 39.95
CA ILE A 438 3.14 3.83 38.64
C ILE A 438 1.65 4.04 38.39
N LYS A 439 1.33 5.19 37.77
CA LYS A 439 -0.02 5.59 37.36
C LYS A 439 -0.01 6.03 35.90
N ILE A 440 -0.83 5.39 35.08
CA ILE A 440 -0.95 5.69 33.64
C ILE A 440 -2.41 6.02 33.33
N TYR A 441 -2.65 7.16 32.70
CA TYR A 441 -3.99 7.59 32.27
C TYR A 441 -4.08 7.44 30.75
N PRO A 442 -4.55 6.29 30.24
CA PRO A 442 -4.64 6.09 28.81
C PRO A 442 -5.72 7.00 28.20
N GLU A 443 -5.49 7.39 26.96
CA GLU A 443 -6.49 7.93 26.06
C GLU A 443 -6.74 6.90 24.96
N ILE A 444 -8.00 6.76 24.58
CA ILE A 444 -8.43 5.82 23.54
C ILE A 444 -9.16 6.58 22.44
N THR A 445 -8.96 6.15 21.20
CA THR A 445 -9.64 6.67 20.02
C THR A 445 -10.35 5.53 19.31
N ASN A 446 -11.60 5.71 18.89
CA ASN A 446 -12.18 4.77 17.93
C ASN A 446 -11.63 5.06 16.52
N TYR A 447 -10.71 4.23 16.05
CA TYR A 447 -10.09 4.34 14.74
C TYR A 447 -10.90 3.62 13.64
N GLY A 448 -12.08 3.08 13.95
CA GLY A 448 -12.93 2.37 13.00
C GLY A 448 -14.07 3.21 12.43
N LEU A 449 -14.64 2.78 11.31
CA LEU A 449 -15.76 3.43 10.59
C LEU A 449 -17.14 3.07 11.18
N LYS A 450 -17.20 2.18 12.17
CA LYS A 450 -18.40 1.94 12.96
C LYS A 450 -18.23 2.44 14.39
N PRO A 451 -19.31 2.90 15.04
CA PRO A 451 -19.30 3.23 16.46
C PRO A 451 -18.91 2.02 17.33
N THR A 452 -18.23 2.26 18.44
CA THR A 452 -17.99 1.21 19.45
C THR A 452 -19.20 1.06 20.37
N GLY A 453 -19.35 -0.12 20.97
CA GLY A 453 -20.05 -0.26 22.24
C GLY A 453 -19.20 0.25 23.41
N PRO A 454 -19.53 -0.13 24.66
CA PRO A 454 -18.66 0.15 25.81
C PRO A 454 -17.27 -0.48 25.58
N VAL A 455 -16.22 0.33 25.72
CA VAL A 455 -14.84 -0.12 25.48
C VAL A 455 -14.14 -0.38 26.80
N GLY A 456 -13.63 -1.60 26.96
CA GLY A 456 -12.81 -2.00 28.10
C GLY A 456 -11.35 -2.06 27.70
N ILE A 457 -10.44 -1.63 28.58
CA ILE A 457 -9.01 -1.87 28.40
C ILE A 457 -8.42 -2.49 29.65
N GLU A 458 -7.76 -3.62 29.47
CA GLU A 458 -7.10 -4.38 30.53
C GLU A 458 -5.57 -4.34 30.40
N LEU A 459 -4.90 -3.93 31.47
CA LEU A 459 -3.45 -3.98 31.63
C LEU A 459 -3.06 -5.32 32.25
N VAL A 460 -2.47 -6.20 31.45
CA VAL A 460 -2.03 -7.53 31.89
C VAL A 460 -0.51 -7.57 31.93
N SER A 461 0.08 -7.81 33.11
CA SER A 461 1.53 -7.95 33.20
C SER A 461 1.99 -9.32 32.71
N ARG A 462 3.04 -9.35 31.90
CA ARG A 462 3.74 -10.59 31.54
C ARG A 462 4.69 -11.10 32.64
N GLN A 463 4.91 -10.29 33.69
CA GLN A 463 5.75 -10.66 34.83
C GLN A 463 4.89 -10.97 36.06
N PRO A 464 4.92 -12.21 36.59
CA PRO A 464 4.15 -12.58 37.77
C PRO A 464 4.51 -11.79 39.05
N SER A 465 5.70 -11.17 39.08
CA SER A 465 6.18 -10.38 40.22
C SER A 465 5.54 -9.00 40.31
N ILE A 466 4.92 -8.48 39.24
CA ILE A 466 4.30 -7.16 39.26
C ILE A 466 2.90 -7.26 39.85
N THR A 467 2.66 -6.50 40.92
CA THR A 467 1.31 -6.37 41.49
C THR A 467 0.57 -5.24 40.79
N VAL A 468 -0.41 -5.59 39.95
CA VAL A 468 -1.33 -4.63 39.34
C VAL A 468 -2.50 -4.39 40.29
N LEU A 469 -2.64 -3.15 40.77
CA LEU A 469 -3.65 -2.73 41.75
C LEU A 469 -4.94 -2.23 41.07
N GLN A 470 -4.84 -1.75 39.84
CA GLN A 470 -5.96 -1.32 39.01
C GLN A 470 -5.62 -1.64 37.55
N ASN A 471 -6.21 -2.72 37.02
CA ASN A 471 -5.89 -3.25 35.70
C ASN A 471 -6.91 -2.88 34.61
N SER A 472 -8.16 -2.60 34.98
CA SER A 472 -9.25 -2.35 34.01
C SER A 472 -9.72 -0.90 34.03
N ILE A 473 -9.94 -0.35 32.84
CA ILE A 473 -10.58 0.96 32.60
C ILE A 473 -11.71 0.76 31.59
N GLN A 474 -12.81 1.46 31.79
CA GLN A 474 -13.99 1.41 30.93
C GLN A 474 -14.29 2.79 30.34
N PHE A 475 -14.67 2.80 29.07
CA PHE A 475 -15.08 3.98 28.32
C PHE A 475 -16.50 3.76 27.76
N PRO A 476 -17.31 4.83 27.63
CA PRO A 476 -18.58 4.74 26.91
C PRO A 476 -18.36 4.45 25.42
N GLY A 477 -19.45 4.18 24.70
CA GLY A 477 -19.41 4.08 23.24
C GLY A 477 -18.93 5.37 22.58
N MET A 478 -18.14 5.21 21.52
CA MET A 478 -17.46 6.28 20.79
C MET A 478 -17.85 6.26 19.32
N GLN A 479 -18.10 7.42 18.72
CA GLN A 479 -18.22 7.55 17.27
C GLN A 479 -16.84 7.43 16.61
N THR A 480 -16.81 7.31 15.29
CA THR A 480 -15.58 7.29 14.51
C THR A 480 -14.72 8.52 14.78
N PHE A 481 -13.44 8.29 15.12
CA PHE A 481 -12.44 9.28 15.54
C PHE A 481 -12.72 10.07 16.82
N ASP A 482 -13.74 9.71 17.61
CA ASP A 482 -13.84 10.23 18.98
C ASP A 482 -12.66 9.74 19.82
N SER A 483 -12.07 10.66 20.60
CA SER A 483 -11.03 10.35 21.58
C SER A 483 -11.52 10.64 23.01
N LEU A 484 -11.24 9.72 23.93
CA LEU A 484 -11.59 9.85 25.34
C LEU A 484 -10.40 9.56 26.24
N ALA A 485 -10.10 10.48 27.15
CA ALA A 485 -9.08 10.29 28.18
C ALA A 485 -9.68 9.60 29.42
N ALA A 486 -8.93 8.67 30.02
CA ALA A 486 -9.37 7.99 31.22
C ALA A 486 -9.43 8.94 32.42
N GLY A 487 -10.57 8.95 33.13
CA GLY A 487 -10.71 9.68 34.40
C GLY A 487 -10.00 9.01 35.59
N ILE A 488 -9.53 7.78 35.42
CA ILE A 488 -8.83 6.97 36.42
C ILE A 488 -7.62 6.30 35.78
N PRO A 489 -6.51 6.08 36.51
CA PRO A 489 -5.33 5.48 35.91
C PRO A 489 -5.29 3.97 36.11
N TRP A 490 -4.55 3.27 35.24
CA TRP A 490 -3.97 1.99 35.63
C TRP A 490 -2.97 2.21 36.76
N LYS A 491 -2.90 1.26 37.68
CA LYS A 491 -2.01 1.33 38.84
C LYS A 491 -1.31 0.02 39.04
N PHE A 492 0.01 0.04 39.12
CA PHE A 492 0.80 -1.12 39.50
C PHE A 492 2.02 -0.69 40.32
N GLN A 493 2.54 -1.63 41.09
CA GLN A 493 3.68 -1.43 41.96
C GLN A 493 4.90 -2.12 41.36
N VAL A 494 5.98 -1.37 41.13
CA VAL A 494 7.27 -1.96 40.79
C VAL A 494 7.86 -2.63 42.05
N PRO A 495 8.25 -3.91 42.01
CA PRO A 495 8.87 -4.56 43.17
C PRO A 495 10.16 -3.85 43.58
N TYR A 496 10.39 -3.70 44.89
CA TYR A 496 11.64 -3.12 45.44
C TYR A 496 12.90 -3.90 45.03
N THR A 497 12.75 -5.18 44.67
CA THR A 497 13.84 -6.06 44.23
C THR A 497 14.10 -5.99 42.74
N THR A 498 13.37 -5.15 41.99
CA THR A 498 13.56 -5.05 40.55
C THR A 498 14.90 -4.38 40.26
N VAL A 499 15.70 -4.99 39.40
CA VAL A 499 17.02 -4.46 39.04
C VAL A 499 16.85 -3.33 38.02
N PRO A 500 17.47 -2.16 38.21
CA PRO A 500 17.52 -1.12 37.17
C PRO A 500 18.01 -1.66 35.83
N GLY A 501 17.36 -1.25 34.74
CA GLY A 501 17.51 -1.79 33.39
C GLY A 501 16.50 -2.91 33.03
N THR A 502 15.73 -3.42 33.99
CA THR A 502 14.70 -4.45 33.70
C THR A 502 13.57 -3.86 32.85
N SER A 503 13.21 -4.52 31.75
CA SER A 503 12.01 -4.20 30.96
C SER A 503 10.78 -4.88 31.54
N LEU A 504 9.81 -4.09 31.99
CA LEU A 504 8.46 -4.51 32.35
C LEU A 504 7.61 -4.49 31.09
N VAL A 505 6.91 -5.59 30.81
CA VAL A 505 6.14 -5.76 29.58
C VAL A 505 4.72 -6.07 29.95
N PHE A 506 3.79 -5.28 29.42
CA PHE A 506 2.37 -5.44 29.65
C PHE A 506 1.65 -5.60 28.33
N ASP A 507 0.66 -6.49 28.32
CA ASP A 507 -0.33 -6.59 27.27
C ASP A 507 -1.47 -5.63 27.58
N LEU A 508 -1.86 -4.83 26.59
CA LEU A 508 -2.99 -3.91 26.64
C LEU A 508 -4.11 -4.53 25.83
N GLN A 509 -4.97 -5.29 26.50
CA GLN A 509 -6.09 -5.97 25.86
C GLN A 509 -7.27 -4.99 25.72
N ILE A 510 -7.69 -4.74 24.50
CA ILE A 510 -8.75 -3.77 24.17
C ILE A 510 -10.00 -4.53 23.75
N PHE A 511 -11.08 -4.32 24.48
CA PHE A 511 -12.37 -4.96 24.27
C PHE A 511 -13.40 -3.96 23.78
N ASP A 512 -14.20 -4.34 22.79
CA ASP A 512 -15.41 -3.61 22.39
C ASP A 512 -16.63 -4.48 22.71
N ASN A 513 -17.49 -3.98 23.60
CA ASN A 513 -18.69 -4.67 24.07
C ASN A 513 -18.41 -6.11 24.58
N GLY A 514 -17.23 -6.33 25.17
CA GLY A 514 -16.78 -7.62 25.70
C GLY A 514 -16.01 -8.50 24.71
N THR A 515 -15.96 -8.16 23.43
CA THR A 515 -15.15 -8.87 22.43
C THR A 515 -13.74 -8.30 22.40
N LEU A 516 -12.71 -9.15 22.50
CA LEU A 516 -11.31 -8.73 22.37
C LEU A 516 -11.05 -8.31 20.92
N VAL A 517 -10.80 -7.02 20.69
CA VAL A 517 -10.57 -6.45 19.35
C VAL A 517 -9.10 -6.49 18.97
N ASN A 518 -8.24 -6.09 19.91
CA ASN A 518 -6.81 -6.00 19.68
C ASN A 518 -6.03 -6.09 20.99
N THR A 519 -4.77 -6.50 20.90
CA THR A 519 -3.81 -6.43 22.00
C THR A 519 -2.63 -5.58 21.56
N ASP A 520 -2.36 -4.48 22.27
CA ASP A 520 -1.14 -3.70 22.12
C ASP A 520 -0.16 -4.04 23.26
N SER A 521 1.04 -3.47 23.23
CA SER A 521 2.06 -3.69 24.25
C SER A 521 2.55 -2.38 24.86
N LEU A 522 2.77 -2.39 26.17
CA LEU A 522 3.45 -1.34 26.91
C LEU A 522 4.76 -1.91 27.47
N ILE A 523 5.88 -1.29 27.10
CA ILE A 523 7.20 -1.62 27.63
C ILE A 523 7.69 -0.45 28.47
N MET A 524 8.11 -0.72 29.70
CA MET A 524 8.71 0.26 30.60
C MET A 524 10.02 -0.27 31.16
N THR A 525 11.09 0.52 31.06
CA THR A 525 12.38 0.22 31.67
C THR A 525 12.43 0.75 33.10
N VAL A 526 12.86 -0.09 34.03
CA VAL A 526 13.03 0.26 35.45
C VAL A 526 14.33 1.00 35.68
N GLY A 527 14.30 2.05 36.51
CA GLY A 527 15.45 2.82 36.95
C GLY A 527 15.63 4.13 36.18
N THR A 528 16.06 5.18 36.90
CA THR A 528 16.40 6.48 36.30
C THR A 528 17.63 6.41 35.40
N PHE A 529 17.53 7.00 34.21
CA PHE A 529 18.71 7.25 33.37
C PHE A 529 19.45 8.47 33.89
N ASP A 530 20.75 8.32 34.08
CA ASP A 530 21.66 9.44 34.27
C ASP A 530 21.99 10.08 32.92
N ILE A 531 22.06 11.42 32.90
CA ILE A 531 22.46 12.16 31.70
C ILE A 531 23.97 11.97 31.51
N ALA A 532 24.34 11.00 30.68
CA ALA A 532 25.75 10.78 30.30
C ALA A 532 26.27 11.87 29.35
N PHE A 533 25.40 12.41 28.49
CA PHE A 533 25.71 13.50 27.57
C PHE A 533 24.46 14.33 27.29
N ALA A 534 24.62 15.65 27.24
CA ALA A 534 23.59 16.58 26.80
C ALA A 534 24.22 17.84 26.22
N ASP A 535 23.62 18.33 25.14
CA ASP A 535 23.94 19.61 24.52
C ASP A 535 22.65 20.30 24.11
N SER A 536 22.62 21.63 24.22
CA SER A 536 21.47 22.45 23.84
C SER A 536 21.52 22.94 22.40
N GLY A 537 22.62 22.68 21.67
CA GLY A 537 22.86 23.21 20.32
C GLY A 537 23.50 24.60 20.31
N ASN A 538 23.71 25.22 21.48
CA ASN A 538 24.25 26.58 21.62
C ASN A 538 25.77 26.64 21.90
N THR A 539 26.47 25.51 21.86
CA THR A 539 27.84 25.37 22.41
C THR A 539 28.98 25.65 21.42
N ALA A 540 28.74 26.36 20.31
CA ALA A 540 29.75 26.64 19.28
C ALA A 540 30.51 25.38 18.79
N LEU A 541 29.82 24.23 18.69
CA LEU A 541 30.40 22.93 18.36
C LEU A 541 31.56 22.48 19.29
N THR A 542 31.69 23.02 20.51
CA THR A 542 32.83 22.68 21.40
C THR A 542 32.87 21.21 21.84
N ARG A 543 31.71 20.54 21.85
CA ARG A 543 31.56 19.11 22.18
C ARG A 543 31.34 18.22 20.95
N TRP A 544 31.49 18.82 19.77
CA TRP A 544 31.19 18.19 18.49
C TRP A 544 32.34 18.42 17.50
N SER A 545 32.66 17.38 16.74
CA SER A 545 33.51 17.48 15.57
C SER A 545 32.62 17.37 14.35
N ALA A 546 32.85 18.21 13.35
CA ALA A 546 32.12 18.19 12.09
C ALA A 546 33.11 18.02 10.93
N GLY A 547 32.65 17.36 9.87
CA GLY A 547 33.44 17.13 8.68
C GLY A 547 32.63 16.45 7.60
N GLY A 548 33.30 16.03 6.54
CA GLY A 548 32.64 15.43 5.39
C GLY A 548 33.36 15.72 4.09
N SER A 549 32.81 15.20 3.00
CA SER A 549 33.18 15.58 1.64
C SER A 549 32.30 16.73 1.17
N ASN A 550 32.91 17.74 0.54
CA ASN A 550 32.23 18.90 -0.05
C ASN A 550 31.41 19.77 0.92
N GLY A 551 31.72 19.75 2.22
CA GLY A 551 31.06 20.57 3.23
C GLY A 551 31.20 20.03 4.64
N SER A 552 30.45 20.60 5.58
CA SER A 552 30.45 20.23 7.00
C SER A 552 29.20 20.77 7.66
N TRP A 553 28.73 20.07 8.70
CA TRP A 553 27.73 20.60 9.61
C TRP A 553 28.19 21.93 10.24
N GLY A 554 27.23 22.79 10.54
CA GLY A 554 27.39 24.08 11.20
C GLY A 554 26.21 24.42 12.11
N MET A 555 26.19 25.66 12.58
CA MET A 555 25.10 26.18 13.40
C MET A 555 24.25 27.16 12.62
N THR A 556 22.94 27.13 12.84
CA THR A 556 22.01 28.11 12.29
C THR A 556 21.11 28.70 13.37
N SER A 557 20.77 29.98 13.24
CA SER A 557 19.74 30.66 14.03
C SER A 557 18.40 30.78 13.29
N THR A 558 18.28 30.24 12.07
CA THR A 558 17.06 30.36 11.26
C THR A 558 15.91 29.53 11.84
N SER A 559 16.23 28.39 12.46
CA SER A 559 15.27 27.56 13.17
C SER A 559 15.95 26.78 14.29
N SER A 560 15.33 26.73 15.46
CA SER A 560 15.80 25.96 16.61
C SER A 560 14.62 25.54 17.49
N HIS A 561 14.67 24.33 18.03
CA HIS A 561 13.73 23.91 19.08
C HIS A 561 14.09 24.57 20.42
N SER A 562 15.38 24.63 20.73
CA SER A 562 15.93 25.25 21.93
C SER A 562 16.73 26.49 21.54
N PRO A 563 16.13 27.70 21.52
CA PRO A 563 16.78 28.91 21.05
C PRO A 563 18.15 29.18 21.72
N VAL A 564 19.12 29.78 21.02
CA VAL A 564 18.99 30.51 19.75
C VAL A 564 19.41 29.69 18.53
N TYR A 565 20.27 28.69 18.68
CA TYR A 565 20.86 27.94 17.56
C TYR A 565 20.46 26.46 17.51
N SER A 566 20.57 25.86 16.33
CA SER A 566 20.56 24.40 16.12
C SER A 566 21.72 23.99 15.23
N PHE A 567 22.06 22.70 15.22
CA PHE A 567 23.01 22.14 14.27
C PHE A 567 22.30 21.76 12.98
N THR A 568 22.94 22.01 11.85
CA THR A 568 22.43 21.69 10.51
C THR A 568 23.60 21.41 9.58
N ASP A 569 23.38 20.53 8.62
CA ASP A 569 24.25 20.28 7.48
C ASP A 569 24.31 21.45 6.48
N SER A 570 23.28 22.31 6.47
CA SER A 570 23.10 23.40 5.50
C SER A 570 22.88 24.77 6.19
N PRO A 571 23.90 25.30 6.90
CA PRO A 571 23.77 26.52 7.70
C PRO A 571 23.61 27.81 6.88
N VAL A 572 23.90 27.77 5.57
CA VAL A 572 23.85 28.93 4.66
C VAL A 572 23.02 28.59 3.42
N GLY A 573 21.83 28.00 3.64
CA GLY A 573 20.95 27.51 2.58
C GLY A 573 21.32 26.11 2.11
N ASP A 574 20.67 25.66 1.04
CA ASP A 574 20.72 24.27 0.56
C ASP A 574 22.14 23.76 0.32
N TYR A 575 22.38 22.50 0.65
CA TYR A 575 23.64 21.81 0.39
C TYR A 575 23.85 21.55 -1.10
N ALA A 576 25.11 21.34 -1.49
CA ALA A 576 25.46 21.03 -2.89
C ALA A 576 25.23 19.55 -3.22
N ASN A 577 25.21 19.22 -4.52
CA ASN A 577 25.11 17.83 -4.97
C ASN A 577 26.34 17.00 -4.55
N SER A 578 26.12 15.70 -4.32
CA SER A 578 27.18 14.73 -4.00
C SER A 578 27.98 15.10 -2.73
N CYS A 579 27.24 15.52 -1.71
CA CYS A 579 27.75 15.87 -0.40
C CYS A 579 27.56 14.71 0.58
N ASP A 580 28.52 14.55 1.48
CA ASP A 580 28.44 13.57 2.58
C ASP A 580 29.05 14.22 3.83
N PHE A 581 28.21 14.55 4.80
CA PHE A 581 28.59 15.33 5.98
C PHE A 581 28.27 14.57 7.26
N TRP A 582 29.11 14.75 8.26
CA TRP A 582 28.90 14.17 9.58
C TRP A 582 29.11 15.20 10.69
N LEU A 583 28.37 14.98 11.77
CA LEU A 583 28.52 15.67 13.05
C LEU A 583 28.66 14.60 14.12
N ARG A 584 29.78 14.62 14.84
CA ARG A 584 30.18 13.59 15.79
C ARG A 584 30.44 14.18 17.16
N SER A 585 29.77 13.67 18.18
CA SER A 585 30.00 14.08 19.57
C SER A 585 31.39 13.67 20.06
N GLU A 586 31.79 14.20 21.22
CA GLU A 586 32.83 13.56 22.01
C GLU A 586 32.43 12.14 22.46
N SER A 587 33.41 11.36 22.91
CA SER A 587 33.18 10.02 23.45
C SER A 587 32.37 10.09 24.74
N VAL A 588 31.28 9.32 24.81
CA VAL A 588 30.44 9.20 26.00
C VAL A 588 30.84 7.94 26.75
N ASN A 589 31.18 8.06 28.05
CA ASN A 589 31.49 6.89 28.87
C ASN A 589 30.18 6.23 29.35
N LEU A 590 29.96 5.00 28.91
CA LEU A 590 28.80 4.18 29.28
C LEU A 590 29.23 2.89 30.02
N SER A 591 30.45 2.83 30.57
CA SER A 591 31.00 1.62 31.20
C SER A 591 30.15 1.08 32.35
N ASP A 592 29.44 1.97 33.05
CA ASP A 592 28.63 1.65 34.22
C ASP A 592 27.13 1.58 33.89
N ALA A 593 26.77 1.80 32.62
CA ALA A 593 25.40 1.78 32.16
C ALA A 593 25.00 0.36 31.73
N THR A 594 23.83 -0.09 32.19
CA THR A 594 23.21 -1.35 31.71
C THR A 594 22.35 -1.13 30.46
N SER A 595 21.98 0.11 30.18
CA SER A 595 21.24 0.57 29.00
C SER A 595 21.63 2.02 28.74
N ALA A 596 21.62 2.43 27.48
CA ALA A 596 21.74 3.82 27.08
C ALA A 596 20.54 4.20 26.22
N ARG A 597 20.18 5.49 26.21
CA ARG A 597 19.09 6.00 25.36
C ARG A 597 19.51 7.35 24.82
N LEU A 598 19.28 7.57 23.53
CA LEU A 598 19.54 8.84 22.86
C LEU A 598 18.22 9.54 22.55
N HIS A 599 18.10 10.78 23.01
CA HIS A 599 16.99 11.67 22.71
C HIS A 599 17.51 12.97 22.10
N TYR A 600 16.89 13.42 21.01
CA TYR A 600 17.17 14.73 20.43
C TYR A 600 15.95 15.25 19.68
N TRP A 601 15.86 16.56 19.55
CA TRP A 601 14.87 17.20 18.69
C TRP A 601 15.45 17.34 17.29
N THR A 602 14.68 16.97 16.28
CA THR A 602 15.08 17.06 14.88
C THR A 602 13.90 17.48 14.00
N LYS A 603 14.23 18.03 12.85
CA LYS A 603 13.36 18.29 11.71
C LYS A 603 14.24 18.25 10.45
N TRP A 604 13.68 17.91 9.30
CA TRP A 604 14.47 17.73 8.08
C TRP A 604 13.66 18.05 6.83
N ASP A 605 14.36 18.43 5.77
CA ASP A 605 13.84 18.59 4.42
C ASP A 605 14.96 18.16 3.47
N ILE A 606 14.89 16.92 3.00
CA ILE A 606 15.91 16.27 2.16
C ILE A 606 15.22 15.49 1.03
N GLU A 607 15.93 15.28 -0.09
CA GLU A 607 15.33 14.66 -1.28
C GLU A 607 14.83 13.23 -1.00
N ALA A 608 13.51 13.05 -1.07
CA ALA A 608 12.87 11.77 -0.79
C ALA A 608 13.33 10.67 -1.76
N GLY A 609 13.74 9.53 -1.21
CA GLY A 609 14.21 8.37 -1.95
C GLY A 609 15.63 8.48 -2.50
N TRP A 610 16.33 9.60 -2.30
CA TRP A 610 17.68 9.83 -2.80
C TRP A 610 18.67 10.19 -1.70
N ASP A 611 18.38 11.24 -0.93
CA ASP A 611 19.21 11.69 0.20
C ASP A 611 18.86 10.90 1.46
N PHE A 612 19.79 10.84 2.43
CA PHE A 612 19.56 10.06 3.65
C PHE A 612 20.27 10.63 4.87
N GLY A 613 19.50 10.90 5.93
CA GLY A 613 20.04 11.31 7.22
C GLY A 613 20.20 10.12 8.16
N LEU A 614 21.43 9.74 8.49
CA LEU A 614 21.70 8.62 9.40
C LEU A 614 22.05 9.09 10.82
N VAL A 615 21.72 8.27 11.80
CA VAL A 615 22.34 8.32 13.13
C VAL A 615 23.07 7.02 13.38
N GLU A 616 24.31 7.14 13.81
CA GLU A 616 25.21 6.01 13.96
C GLU A 616 25.93 6.04 15.30
N ILE A 617 26.28 4.85 15.79
CA ILE A 617 27.03 4.66 17.03
C ILE A 617 28.34 3.95 16.71
N SER A 618 29.42 4.36 17.38
CA SER A 618 30.71 3.67 17.33
C SER A 618 31.13 3.20 18.72
N THR A 619 31.49 1.92 18.82
CA THR A 619 32.01 1.30 20.05
C THR A 619 33.52 1.09 20.02
N ASN A 620 34.19 1.51 18.94
CA ASN A 620 35.62 1.32 18.71
C ASN A 620 36.34 2.64 18.37
N ASN A 621 35.98 3.72 19.06
CA ASN A 621 36.58 5.05 18.91
C ASN A 621 36.52 5.62 17.48
N GLY A 622 35.41 5.36 16.77
CA GLY A 622 35.14 5.92 15.45
C GLY A 622 35.81 5.18 14.30
N ILE A 623 36.35 3.98 14.52
CA ILE A 623 36.92 3.14 13.45
C ILE A 623 35.81 2.57 12.56
N SER A 624 34.70 2.13 13.16
CA SER A 624 33.50 1.71 12.45
C SER A 624 32.25 2.27 13.12
N TRP A 625 31.20 2.42 12.31
CA TRP A 625 29.92 2.98 12.69
C TRP A 625 28.81 1.98 12.40
N THR A 626 27.78 2.01 13.22
CA THR A 626 26.59 1.17 13.04
C THR A 626 25.38 2.08 13.13
N SER A 627 24.59 2.11 12.05
CA SER A 627 23.36 2.90 12.04
C SER A 627 22.33 2.32 13.01
N VAL A 628 21.58 3.20 13.65
CA VAL A 628 20.57 2.85 14.65
C VAL A 628 19.20 3.37 14.24
N LYS A 629 18.15 2.71 14.71
CA LYS A 629 16.77 2.99 14.33
C LYS A 629 16.06 3.83 15.38
N GLY A 630 15.56 4.99 14.96
CA GLY A 630 14.64 5.83 15.74
C GLY A 630 13.17 5.58 15.41
N ASN A 631 12.29 6.27 16.14
CA ASN A 631 10.85 6.25 15.97
C ASN A 631 10.38 6.89 14.66
N TYR A 632 11.12 7.89 14.15
CA TYR A 632 10.74 8.64 12.94
C TYR A 632 11.58 8.30 11.70
N MET A 633 12.49 7.33 11.82
CA MET A 633 13.33 6.88 10.71
C MET A 633 12.61 5.83 9.85
N LYS A 634 12.76 5.95 8.53
CA LYS A 634 12.21 5.02 7.53
C LYS A 634 13.26 4.02 7.07
N PRO A 635 12.87 2.81 6.64
CA PRO A 635 13.79 1.92 5.95
C PRO A 635 14.30 2.59 4.67
N ALA A 636 15.58 2.39 4.37
CA ALA A 636 16.19 2.86 3.14
C ALA A 636 15.42 2.34 1.89
N SER A 637 15.17 3.25 0.94
CA SER A 637 14.44 2.95 -0.31
C SER A 637 15.15 1.97 -1.23
N GLY A 638 16.46 1.75 -1.04
CA GLY A 638 17.31 1.00 -1.95
C GLY A 638 17.75 1.78 -3.19
N SER A 639 17.37 3.05 -3.29
CA SER A 639 17.72 3.96 -4.39
C SER A 639 18.73 5.01 -3.94
N GLY A 640 19.54 5.52 -4.88
CA GLY A 640 20.54 6.55 -4.59
C GLY A 640 21.57 6.10 -3.55
N VAL A 641 21.74 6.88 -2.48
CA VAL A 641 22.64 6.54 -1.35
C VAL A 641 21.94 5.74 -0.24
N GLN A 642 20.64 5.47 -0.38
CA GLN A 642 19.87 4.73 0.62
C GLN A 642 20.12 3.21 0.52
N THR A 643 21.11 2.73 1.26
CA THR A 643 21.50 1.31 1.25
C THR A 643 20.45 0.43 1.95
N PRO A 644 19.91 -0.62 1.28
CA PRO A 644 18.93 -1.53 1.88
C PRO A 644 19.39 -2.11 3.23
N GLY A 645 18.47 -2.14 4.20
CA GLY A 645 18.74 -2.61 5.56
C GLY A 645 19.12 -1.52 6.56
N LEU A 646 19.36 -0.29 6.10
CA LEU A 646 19.53 0.87 6.97
C LEU A 646 18.20 1.57 7.29
N PHE A 647 18.19 2.32 8.39
CA PHE A 647 17.09 3.21 8.78
C PHE A 647 17.62 4.63 8.93
N GLY A 648 16.90 5.60 8.41
CA GLY A 648 17.31 7.00 8.43
C GLY A 648 16.15 7.96 8.14
N TYR A 649 16.47 9.25 8.17
CA TYR A 649 15.55 10.32 7.77
C TYR A 649 15.49 10.38 6.25
N ASP A 650 14.28 10.60 5.75
CA ASP A 650 13.96 10.67 4.33
C ASP A 650 12.73 11.58 4.13
N GLY A 651 12.76 12.40 3.08
CA GLY A 651 11.71 13.35 2.72
C GLY A 651 11.63 14.56 3.65
N VAL A 652 10.42 14.94 4.06
CA VAL A 652 10.15 16.21 4.75
C VAL A 652 9.47 16.01 6.10
N GLN A 653 9.99 16.67 7.13
CA GLN A 653 9.41 16.84 8.45
C GLN A 653 9.62 18.30 8.89
N ASN A 654 8.61 19.14 8.65
CA ASN A 654 8.72 20.59 8.87
C ASN A 654 8.63 21.01 10.34
N GLU A 655 7.94 20.21 11.17
CA GLU A 655 7.79 20.44 12.61
C GLU A 655 8.87 19.70 13.39
N TRP A 656 9.32 20.30 14.50
CA TRP A 656 10.26 19.65 15.41
C TRP A 656 9.61 18.43 16.06
N VAL A 657 10.26 17.27 15.92
CA VAL A 657 9.88 16.02 16.57
C VAL A 657 10.97 15.56 17.53
N GLN A 658 10.57 14.95 18.64
CA GLN A 658 11.52 14.38 19.60
C GLN A 658 11.82 12.93 19.21
N GLU A 659 13.01 12.69 18.70
CA GLU A 659 13.49 11.35 18.41
C GLU A 659 13.85 10.59 19.69
N SER A 660 13.72 9.26 19.64
CA SER A 660 14.20 8.36 20.69
C SER A 660 14.82 7.13 20.06
N ILE A 661 16.02 6.76 20.54
CA ILE A 661 16.75 5.56 20.15
C ILE A 661 17.17 4.83 21.43
N ASP A 662 16.87 3.53 21.49
CA ASP A 662 17.10 2.65 22.64
C ASP A 662 18.24 1.66 22.38
#